data_AF-A0A8H7VBX2-F1
#
_entry.id   AF-A0A8H7VBX2-F1
#
_cell.length_a   1.000
_cell.length_b   1.000
_cell.length_c   1.000
_cell.angle_alpha   90.00
_cell.angle_beta   90.00
_cell.angle_gamma   90.00
#
_symmetry.space_group_name_H-M   'P 1'
#
loop_
_entity.id
_entity.type
_entity.pdbx_description
1 polymer ?
#
loop_
_entity_poly.entity_id
_entity_poly.type
_entity_poly.pdbx_seq_one_letter_code
_entity_poly.pdbx_strand_id
1 'polypeptide(L)'
;MTNRTFTPLEQTISLIKQRAAESQLDPGNTSQYVISKLAMNNNGVQFLEFAQDSASVSDEVMPYILQAKLEANNIRIPKKKYFITQYYVRSISLTCEQFTRVLQDYSNEYFDELYIQRFGEYLSSKKPDDILSIRYVGCTSTSTPLKRQEEDNTSKKQKRRYNNMYNIIERHGLARNQVVYSFPLLEVKGQYGVFDDPNRQLIDETEQVLIHLFGRDMLMNSQPGGFYYPYSPSDDDRQSISNLNFDHARMHLTESPTPPTRPESHQEQIAMIYQQYRSELIRAQEGPVAKEVTDSYIQFLAESAIPRVDRLIHNGRHVPLAVFANDMTHADFRLKRNFFEGCRAGAASLTLLQHILDTKSFSGISFLDLWVTRYIQNNLQSLHISTAASVLERLRPLTMVTCGYGPAAVAFSNFHGSHSLDESEYGSIIGEPILVNYDAAFNYETEPDGAEPLDELWTVIVPHFDMGNLNYGSIHPQLFRLAFFCWVRSLLLADCCISLLERNNINVRPGSRAFGQLLIEELHNRELKSDIPQKLKETRTVVQEWRRSDATGMYIYNNSNDKGRRTRRLRKAILRKDYIAGYDLFSEAGKVGGKLGYKAHSERYGYTDDNTDHRKLQLRILLRYNDGILRKTRSFNIDKDRFKRWFMKLPAKTNIYQALIRLIQAEHHSPMGNLEPAQVQYLKVQCKQPEGFDDDTWMLDPDLVSEALRKRASIMWTAGTTPAKREANKRNLITRLNNEGKKAVKYFTQVPINILANGRARIRVELDGEEKAEPDGMWIIGSGANVKGKYILDYDPNICTTALIIKDLQGSPVKVQDNYILIADQWFLGNSRDKYFRTFVNTVQLFGQELRPIIKEESERSVAFSGERMIQLFMEEYCSENELIVSTSQTPQDNIPTFQSLMDECLQIKGTNFEKEIWNHWMTMPTGYA
;
A
#
# COMPACT_ATOMS: atom_id res chain seq x y z
N MET A 1 19.91 -18.95 -51.82
CA MET A 1 19.60 -19.12 -50.39
C MET A 1 19.46 -20.61 -50.13
N THR A 2 20.45 -21.22 -49.48
CA THR A 2 20.41 -22.62 -49.07
C THR A 2 19.46 -22.75 -47.88
N ASN A 3 18.41 -23.57 -48.00
CA ASN A 3 17.53 -23.94 -46.90
C ASN A 3 18.33 -24.73 -45.86
N ARG A 4 18.94 -24.03 -44.90
CA ARG A 4 19.63 -24.67 -43.78
C ARG A 4 18.58 -25.22 -42.82
N THR A 5 18.46 -26.54 -42.75
CA THR A 5 17.62 -27.22 -41.76
C THR A 5 18.27 -27.06 -40.38
N PHE A 6 17.60 -26.34 -39.48
CA PHE A 6 18.06 -26.18 -38.10
C PHE A 6 18.04 -27.52 -37.36
N THR A 7 19.06 -27.79 -36.56
CA THR A 7 19.07 -28.91 -35.61
C THR A 7 17.98 -28.74 -34.54
N PRO A 8 17.49 -29.81 -33.89
CA PRO A 8 16.47 -29.70 -32.85
C PRO A 8 16.83 -28.74 -31.70
N LEU A 9 18.12 -28.63 -31.35
CA LEU A 9 18.60 -27.69 -30.34
C LEU A 9 18.57 -26.23 -30.83
N GLU A 10 18.94 -25.98 -32.09
CA GLU A 10 18.80 -24.65 -32.71
C GLU A 10 17.32 -24.23 -32.79
N GLN A 11 16.42 -25.17 -33.11
CA GLN A 11 14.97 -24.95 -33.08
C GLN A 11 14.49 -24.63 -31.67
N THR A 12 14.99 -25.32 -30.65
CA THR A 12 14.64 -25.04 -29.24
C THR A 12 15.09 -23.65 -28.81
N ILE A 13 16.32 -23.27 -29.15
CA ILE A 13 16.85 -21.93 -28.87
C ILE A 13 16.02 -20.86 -29.60
N SER A 14 15.65 -21.10 -30.87
CA SER A 14 14.80 -20.20 -31.64
C SER A 14 13.42 -20.05 -30.99
N LEU A 15 12.81 -21.14 -30.54
CA LEU A 15 11.51 -21.12 -29.85
C LEU A 15 11.58 -20.34 -28.53
N ILE A 16 12.63 -20.52 -27.74
CA ILE A 16 12.83 -19.79 -26.48
C ILE A 16 13.01 -18.30 -26.75
N LYS A 17 13.84 -17.94 -27.74
CA LYS A 17 14.05 -16.54 -28.13
C LYS A 17 12.77 -15.91 -28.64
N GLN A 18 11.99 -16.63 -29.44
CA GLN A 18 10.67 -16.17 -29.89
C GLN A 18 9.74 -15.90 -28.70
N ARG A 19 9.57 -16.86 -27.79
CA ARG A 19 8.70 -16.70 -26.61
C ARG A 19 9.19 -15.57 -25.67
N ALA A 20 10.50 -15.40 -25.54
CA ALA A 20 11.08 -14.29 -24.79
C ALA A 20 10.78 -12.95 -25.47
N ALA A 21 10.91 -12.85 -26.79
CA ALA A 21 10.57 -11.66 -27.57
C ALA A 21 9.06 -11.32 -27.51
N GLU A 22 8.18 -12.32 -27.54
CA GLU A 22 6.74 -12.14 -27.28
C GLU A 22 6.48 -11.57 -25.88
N SER A 23 7.33 -11.96 -24.92
CA SER A 23 7.37 -11.35 -23.59
C SER A 23 8.12 -10.02 -23.54
N GLN A 24 8.67 -9.47 -24.63
CA GLN A 24 9.50 -8.25 -24.63
C GLN A 24 10.79 -8.38 -23.80
N LEU A 25 11.46 -9.53 -23.95
CA LEU A 25 12.76 -9.85 -23.34
C LEU A 25 13.78 -10.24 -24.41
N ASP A 26 15.05 -10.00 -24.09
CA ASP A 26 16.17 -10.56 -24.85
C ASP A 26 17.16 -11.27 -23.90
N PRO A 27 17.12 -12.60 -23.80
CA PRO A 27 18.07 -13.37 -22.99
C PRO A 27 19.46 -13.50 -23.66
N GLY A 28 19.69 -12.85 -24.79
CA GLY A 28 20.98 -12.77 -25.47
C GLY A 28 21.58 -14.15 -25.81
N ASN A 29 22.82 -14.37 -25.38
CA ASN A 29 23.54 -15.63 -25.55
C ASN A 29 23.30 -16.61 -24.39
N THR A 30 22.62 -16.18 -23.32
CA THR A 30 22.35 -17.03 -22.15
C THR A 30 21.44 -18.21 -22.51
N SER A 31 20.56 -18.06 -23.51
CA SER A 31 19.78 -19.20 -24.03
C SER A 31 20.69 -20.33 -24.54
N GLN A 32 21.72 -20.01 -25.32
CA GLN A 32 22.65 -21.01 -25.83
C GLN A 32 23.42 -21.67 -24.67
N TYR A 33 23.89 -20.87 -23.72
CA TYR A 33 24.60 -21.34 -22.54
C TYR A 33 23.75 -22.32 -21.71
N VAL A 34 22.51 -21.95 -21.35
CA VAL A 34 21.61 -22.77 -20.54
C VAL A 34 21.23 -24.05 -21.28
N ILE A 35 20.84 -23.96 -22.55
CA ILE A 35 20.44 -25.14 -23.32
C ILE A 35 21.63 -26.10 -23.51
N SER A 36 22.84 -25.59 -23.76
CA SER A 36 24.02 -26.45 -23.93
C SER A 36 24.36 -27.25 -22.66
N LYS A 37 24.10 -26.70 -21.47
CA LYS A 37 24.27 -27.40 -20.19
C LYS A 37 23.20 -28.45 -19.94
N LEU A 38 21.93 -28.16 -20.27
CA LEU A 38 20.83 -29.09 -20.02
C LEU A 38 20.79 -30.25 -21.04
N ALA A 39 21.22 -30.03 -22.27
CA ALA A 39 21.07 -30.98 -23.38
C ALA A 39 22.25 -31.96 -23.60
N MET A 40 23.14 -32.17 -22.61
CA MET A 40 24.42 -32.90 -22.78
C MET A 40 24.31 -34.39 -23.20
N ASN A 41 23.12 -35.01 -23.19
CA ASN A 41 22.92 -36.44 -23.49
C ASN A 41 22.39 -36.73 -24.91
N ASN A 42 22.54 -35.82 -25.88
CA ASN A 42 22.25 -36.06 -27.31
C ASN A 42 20.79 -36.43 -27.68
N ASN A 43 19.78 -36.09 -26.87
CA ASN A 43 18.37 -36.26 -27.26
C ASN A 43 17.70 -34.92 -27.62
N GLY A 44 18.25 -34.24 -28.63
CA GLY A 44 17.74 -32.93 -29.06
C GLY A 44 16.27 -32.94 -29.48
N VAL A 45 15.75 -34.08 -29.97
CA VAL A 45 14.34 -34.25 -30.34
C VAL A 45 13.45 -34.24 -29.11
N GLN A 46 13.73 -35.07 -28.10
CA GLN A 46 12.96 -35.05 -26.84
C GLN A 46 13.04 -33.70 -26.12
N PHE A 47 14.19 -33.03 -26.20
CA PHE A 47 14.35 -31.69 -25.62
C PHE A 47 13.47 -30.65 -26.32
N LEU A 48 13.39 -30.71 -27.66
CA LEU A 48 12.50 -29.86 -28.44
C LEU A 48 11.02 -30.17 -28.17
N GLU A 49 10.64 -31.45 -28.15
CA GLU A 49 9.28 -31.91 -27.81
C GLU A 49 8.87 -31.40 -26.42
N PHE A 50 9.77 -31.49 -25.44
CA PHE A 50 9.57 -30.92 -24.11
C PHE A 50 9.37 -29.40 -24.16
N ALA A 51 10.19 -28.68 -24.94
CA ALA A 51 10.03 -27.23 -25.07
C ALA A 51 8.69 -26.85 -25.74
N GLN A 52 8.19 -27.68 -26.66
CA GLN A 52 6.92 -27.46 -27.36
C GLN A 52 5.69 -27.73 -26.47
N ASP A 53 5.68 -28.83 -25.72
CA ASP A 53 4.55 -29.23 -24.86
C ASP A 53 5.03 -29.72 -23.48
N SER A 54 5.60 -28.80 -22.69
CA SER A 54 6.15 -29.17 -21.38
C SER A 54 5.08 -29.76 -20.48
N ALA A 55 3.85 -29.23 -20.50
CA ALA A 55 2.76 -29.62 -19.61
C ALA A 55 2.31 -31.09 -19.79
N SER A 56 2.50 -31.70 -20.96
CA SER A 56 2.22 -33.12 -21.20
C SER A 56 3.37 -34.06 -20.80
N VAL A 57 4.56 -33.55 -20.59
CA VAL A 57 5.70 -34.38 -20.16
C VAL A 57 5.55 -34.66 -18.66
N SER A 58 5.65 -35.93 -18.25
CA SER A 58 5.49 -36.32 -16.86
C SER A 58 6.69 -35.95 -15.98
N ASP A 59 6.47 -35.92 -14.67
CA ASP A 59 7.52 -35.70 -13.67
C ASP A 59 8.50 -36.87 -13.55
N GLU A 60 8.17 -38.03 -14.14
CA GLU A 60 9.11 -39.14 -14.31
C GLU A 60 10.09 -38.87 -15.46
N VAL A 61 9.63 -38.28 -16.56
CA VAL A 61 10.43 -38.09 -17.78
C VAL A 61 11.24 -36.79 -17.76
N MET A 62 10.66 -35.70 -17.28
CA MET A 62 11.29 -34.37 -17.27
C MET A 62 12.71 -34.34 -16.64
N PRO A 63 12.97 -35.00 -15.48
CA PRO A 63 14.30 -34.98 -14.86
C PRO A 63 15.39 -35.60 -15.73
N TYR A 64 15.04 -36.60 -16.57
CA TYR A 64 15.99 -37.22 -17.51
C TYR A 64 16.30 -36.31 -18.69
N ILE A 65 15.30 -35.59 -19.22
CA ILE A 65 15.48 -34.66 -20.35
C ILE A 65 16.32 -33.45 -19.92
N LEU A 66 16.03 -32.88 -18.74
CA LEU A 66 16.65 -31.64 -18.27
C LEU A 66 17.81 -31.86 -17.29
N GLN A 67 18.16 -33.10 -16.96
CA GLN A 67 19.13 -33.43 -15.93
C GLN A 67 18.82 -32.78 -14.56
N ALA A 68 17.52 -32.66 -14.25
CA ALA A 68 17.05 -32.11 -12.99
C ALA A 68 17.17 -33.16 -11.89
N LYS A 69 17.40 -32.74 -10.63
CA LYS A 69 17.49 -33.64 -9.48
C LYS A 69 16.34 -33.41 -8.53
N LEU A 70 15.70 -34.49 -8.08
CA LEU A 70 14.67 -34.41 -7.05
C LEU A 70 15.31 -33.92 -5.73
N GLU A 71 14.74 -32.88 -5.15
CA GLU A 71 15.17 -32.35 -3.85
C GLU A 71 14.64 -33.23 -2.72
N ALA A 72 15.52 -33.60 -1.78
CA ALA A 72 15.17 -34.43 -0.63
C ALA A 72 15.36 -33.65 0.69
N ASN A 73 14.58 -34.01 1.72
CA ASN A 73 14.49 -33.32 3.03
C ASN A 73 15.82 -33.17 3.81
N ASN A 74 16.93 -33.76 3.34
CA ASN A 74 18.20 -33.87 4.08
C ASN A 74 19.40 -33.13 3.45
N ILE A 75 19.20 -32.26 2.46
CA ILE A 75 20.31 -31.52 1.85
C ILE A 75 20.71 -30.34 2.77
N ARG A 76 21.86 -30.46 3.44
CA ARG A 76 22.45 -29.38 4.26
C ARG A 76 22.95 -28.24 3.36
N ILE A 77 22.45 -27.02 3.59
CA ILE A 77 23.02 -25.80 3.01
C ILE A 77 24.44 -25.60 3.57
N PRO A 78 25.48 -25.47 2.74
CA PRO A 78 26.82 -25.12 3.21
C PRO A 78 26.78 -23.78 3.96
N LYS A 79 27.03 -23.82 5.28
CA LYS A 79 27.17 -22.62 6.10
C LYS A 79 28.51 -21.94 5.76
N LYS A 80 28.47 -20.96 4.84
CA LYS A 80 29.52 -19.98 4.43
C LYS A 80 30.42 -20.37 3.24
N LYS A 81 30.36 -19.59 2.15
CA LYS A 81 31.27 -18.46 1.79
C LYS A 81 31.08 -18.00 0.33
N TYR A 82 30.22 -18.66 -0.43
CA TYR A 82 29.77 -18.22 -1.76
C TYR A 82 28.25 -18.23 -1.76
N PHE A 83 27.62 -17.07 -1.97
CA PHE A 83 26.20 -16.99 -2.27
C PHE A 83 26.04 -17.64 -3.66
N ILE A 84 25.45 -18.84 -3.72
CA ILE A 84 25.17 -19.53 -4.98
C ILE A 84 23.67 -19.44 -5.20
N THR A 85 23.27 -19.00 -6.38
CA THR A 85 21.87 -19.02 -6.80
C THR A 85 21.59 -20.36 -7.48
N GLN A 86 20.61 -21.07 -6.92
CA GLN A 86 20.10 -22.34 -7.42
C GLN A 86 18.75 -22.13 -8.11
N TYR A 87 18.52 -22.86 -9.21
CA TYR A 87 17.26 -22.86 -9.95
C TYR A 87 16.50 -24.15 -9.69
N TYR A 88 15.18 -24.07 -9.71
CA TYR A 88 14.31 -25.21 -9.46
C TYR A 88 12.99 -25.11 -10.19
N VAL A 89 12.32 -26.25 -10.32
CA VAL A 89 10.93 -26.36 -10.74
C VAL A 89 10.11 -27.07 -9.67
N ARG A 90 8.95 -26.51 -9.35
CA ARG A 90 7.90 -27.18 -8.56
C ARG A 90 6.91 -27.76 -9.56
N SER A 91 6.51 -29.01 -9.38
CA SER A 91 5.57 -29.67 -10.27
C SER A 91 4.46 -30.34 -9.49
N ILE A 92 3.24 -30.29 -10.03
CA ILE A 92 2.06 -30.99 -9.51
C ILE A 92 1.42 -31.70 -10.69
N SER A 93 1.39 -33.03 -10.65
CA SER A 93 0.76 -33.85 -11.68
C SER A 93 -0.71 -34.13 -11.34
N LEU A 94 -1.59 -33.84 -12.29
CA LEU A 94 -3.06 -33.93 -12.19
C LEU A 94 -3.63 -34.56 -13.46
N THR A 95 -4.79 -35.20 -13.39
CA THR A 95 -5.54 -35.55 -14.61
C THR A 95 -6.17 -34.29 -15.23
N CYS A 96 -6.43 -34.30 -16.53
CA CYS A 96 -7.12 -33.20 -17.22
C CYS A 96 -8.48 -32.91 -16.59
N GLU A 97 -9.19 -33.94 -16.14
CA GLU A 97 -10.44 -33.78 -15.39
C GLU A 97 -10.24 -33.02 -14.07
N GLN A 98 -9.25 -33.45 -13.27
CA GLN A 98 -8.93 -32.80 -11.98
C GLN A 98 -8.55 -31.33 -12.19
N PHE A 99 -7.68 -31.06 -13.17
CA PHE A 99 -7.25 -29.71 -13.43
C PHE A 99 -8.37 -28.84 -14.02
N THR A 100 -9.28 -29.39 -14.81
CA THR A 100 -10.47 -28.66 -15.30
C THR A 100 -11.31 -28.14 -14.13
N ARG A 101 -11.52 -28.95 -13.08
CA ARG A 101 -12.25 -28.51 -11.87
C ARG A 101 -11.48 -27.44 -11.10
N VAL A 102 -10.18 -27.62 -10.93
CA VAL A 102 -9.29 -26.62 -10.32
C VAL A 102 -9.33 -25.30 -11.10
N LEU A 103 -9.29 -25.36 -12.42
CA LEU A 103 -9.29 -24.20 -13.32
C LEU A 103 -10.64 -23.47 -13.31
N GLN A 104 -11.75 -24.21 -13.18
CA GLN A 104 -13.08 -23.62 -12.98
C GLN A 104 -13.16 -22.84 -11.67
N ASP A 105 -12.68 -23.42 -10.56
CA ASP A 105 -12.62 -22.71 -9.27
C ASP A 105 -11.65 -21.53 -9.31
N TYR A 106 -10.52 -21.69 -10.01
CA TYR A 106 -9.59 -20.60 -10.28
C TYR A 106 -10.27 -19.49 -11.06
N SER A 107 -11.01 -19.81 -12.12
CA SER A 107 -11.79 -18.87 -12.92
C SER A 107 -12.93 -18.24 -12.14
N ASN A 108 -13.47 -18.91 -11.14
CA ASN A 108 -14.53 -18.40 -10.28
C ASN A 108 -14.00 -17.48 -9.18
N GLU A 109 -12.79 -17.69 -8.70
CA GLU A 109 -12.21 -16.88 -7.62
C GLU A 109 -11.28 -15.79 -8.14
N TYR A 110 -10.45 -16.12 -9.12
CA TYR A 110 -9.40 -15.27 -9.68
C TYR A 110 -9.83 -14.71 -11.06
N PHE A 111 -9.18 -13.64 -11.52
CA PHE A 111 -9.50 -12.98 -12.80
C PHE A 111 -8.20 -12.91 -13.60
N ASP A 112 -7.89 -14.02 -14.27
CA ASP A 112 -6.69 -14.27 -15.08
C ASP A 112 -7.15 -14.90 -16.40
N GLU A 113 -7.97 -14.15 -17.16
CA GLU A 113 -8.70 -14.69 -18.32
C GLU A 113 -7.78 -15.27 -19.39
N LEU A 114 -6.64 -14.62 -19.66
CA LEU A 114 -5.64 -15.13 -20.60
C LEU A 114 -5.08 -16.49 -20.15
N TYR A 115 -4.73 -16.65 -18.88
CA TYR A 115 -4.22 -17.92 -18.36
C TYR A 115 -5.28 -19.02 -18.41
N ILE A 116 -6.53 -18.68 -18.05
CA ILE A 116 -7.66 -19.60 -18.10
C ILE A 116 -7.98 -20.00 -19.54
N GLN A 117 -7.97 -19.04 -20.47
CA GLN A 117 -8.22 -19.28 -21.89
C GLN A 117 -7.14 -20.20 -22.47
N ARG A 118 -5.86 -19.92 -22.22
CA ARG A 118 -4.75 -20.75 -22.70
C ARG A 118 -4.85 -22.19 -22.22
N PHE A 119 -5.12 -22.40 -20.94
CA PHE A 119 -5.36 -23.74 -20.43
C PHE A 119 -6.66 -24.36 -20.96
N GLY A 120 -7.71 -23.57 -21.19
CA GLY A 120 -8.95 -24.04 -21.80
C GLY A 120 -8.74 -24.54 -23.24
N GLU A 121 -8.02 -23.78 -24.06
CA GLU A 121 -7.59 -24.15 -25.41
C GLU A 121 -6.77 -25.45 -25.37
N TYR A 122 -5.79 -25.53 -24.46
CA TYR A 122 -4.95 -26.72 -24.28
C TYR A 122 -5.76 -27.97 -23.91
N LEU A 123 -6.62 -27.86 -22.89
CA LEU A 123 -7.43 -28.96 -22.37
C LEU A 123 -8.49 -29.44 -23.38
N SER A 124 -8.96 -28.56 -24.28
CA SER A 124 -9.97 -28.92 -25.29
C SER A 124 -9.53 -30.05 -26.24
N SER A 125 -8.21 -30.24 -26.38
CA SER A 125 -7.59 -31.26 -27.22
C SER A 125 -7.18 -32.53 -26.48
N LYS A 126 -7.37 -32.60 -25.15
CA LYS A 126 -6.88 -33.68 -24.29
C LYS A 126 -8.02 -34.54 -23.75
N LYS A 127 -7.75 -35.81 -23.44
CA LYS A 127 -8.73 -36.71 -22.80
C LYS A 127 -8.80 -36.44 -21.30
N PRO A 128 -9.96 -36.66 -20.65
CA PRO A 128 -10.11 -36.43 -19.20
C PRO A 128 -9.07 -37.14 -18.32
N ASP A 129 -8.66 -38.35 -18.71
CA ASP A 129 -7.71 -39.19 -17.97
C ASP A 129 -6.24 -38.88 -18.29
N ASP A 130 -5.96 -38.04 -19.29
CA ASP A 130 -4.59 -37.65 -19.63
C ASP A 130 -3.97 -36.89 -18.44
N ILE A 131 -2.71 -37.23 -18.12
CA ILE A 131 -1.96 -36.57 -17.05
C ILE A 131 -1.33 -35.29 -17.61
N LEU A 132 -1.48 -34.20 -16.86
CA LEU A 132 -0.76 -32.96 -17.09
C LEU A 132 0.06 -32.59 -15.84
N SER A 133 1.19 -31.93 -16.05
CA SER A 133 2.05 -31.42 -14.99
C SER A 133 1.99 -29.90 -14.95
N ILE A 134 1.41 -29.35 -13.88
CA ILE A 134 1.34 -27.90 -13.64
C ILE A 134 2.58 -27.46 -12.87
N ARG A 135 3.32 -26.50 -13.43
CA ARG A 135 4.67 -26.19 -12.97
C ARG A 135 4.89 -24.75 -12.55
N TYR A 136 5.89 -24.54 -11.72
CA TYR A 136 6.42 -23.23 -11.34
C TYR A 136 7.95 -23.29 -11.37
N VAL A 137 8.58 -22.38 -12.11
CA VAL A 137 10.04 -22.21 -12.16
C VAL A 137 10.42 -21.12 -11.17
N GLY A 138 11.52 -21.30 -10.43
CA GLY A 138 12.05 -20.24 -9.58
C GLY A 138 13.52 -20.42 -9.25
N CYS A 139 14.08 -19.44 -8.53
CA CYS A 139 15.43 -19.51 -8.00
C CYS A 139 15.52 -19.06 -6.54
N THR A 140 16.63 -19.42 -5.88
CA THR A 140 16.89 -19.10 -4.48
C THR A 140 18.39 -19.04 -4.22
N SER A 141 18.82 -18.13 -3.33
CA SER A 141 20.21 -17.96 -2.90
C SER A 141 20.39 -18.03 -1.38
N THR A 142 19.30 -17.97 -0.60
CA THR A 142 19.31 -17.90 0.87
C THR A 142 18.76 -19.15 1.56
N SER A 143 18.08 -20.01 0.80
CA SER A 143 17.42 -21.24 1.27
C SER A 143 17.53 -22.33 0.21
N THR A 144 17.32 -23.60 0.59
CA THR A 144 17.13 -24.67 -0.41
C THR A 144 15.83 -24.46 -1.19
N PRO A 145 15.73 -24.98 -2.42
CA PRO A 145 14.49 -24.95 -3.19
C PRO A 145 13.27 -25.48 -2.42
N LEU A 146 13.45 -26.59 -1.69
CA LEU A 146 12.39 -27.20 -0.90
C LEU A 146 11.96 -26.29 0.27
N LYS A 147 12.92 -25.76 1.04
CA LYS A 147 12.60 -24.82 2.13
C LYS A 147 11.90 -23.57 1.59
N ARG A 148 12.31 -23.10 0.40
CA ARG A 148 11.65 -21.96 -0.25
C ARG A 148 10.19 -22.26 -0.61
N GLN A 149 9.90 -23.48 -1.06
CA GLN A 149 8.53 -23.94 -1.27
C GLN A 149 7.72 -23.92 0.03
N GLU A 150 8.28 -24.46 1.12
CA GLU A 150 7.61 -24.46 2.43
C GLU A 150 7.31 -23.03 2.91
N GLU A 151 8.28 -22.12 2.77
CA GLU A 151 8.11 -20.70 3.09
C GLU A 151 7.00 -20.04 2.25
N ASP A 152 6.96 -20.32 0.94
CA ASP A 152 5.94 -19.74 0.05
C ASP A 152 4.54 -20.33 0.31
N ASN A 153 4.44 -21.64 0.60
CA ASN A 153 3.19 -22.33 0.91
C ASN A 153 2.62 -21.89 2.28
N THR A 154 3.49 -21.60 3.25
CA THR A 154 3.09 -21.10 4.58
C THR A 154 2.85 -19.59 4.61
N SER A 155 3.43 -18.85 3.66
CA SER A 155 3.28 -17.40 3.55
C SER A 155 1.89 -17.01 3.07
N LYS A 156 1.00 -16.72 4.03
CA LYS A 156 -0.33 -16.13 3.78
C LYS A 156 -0.29 -14.71 3.18
N LYS A 157 0.90 -14.12 3.00
CA LYS A 157 1.08 -12.71 2.65
C LYS A 157 1.16 -12.43 1.14
N GLN A 158 1.47 -13.43 0.30
CA GLN A 158 1.69 -13.19 -1.13
C GLN A 158 0.53 -13.75 -1.98
N LYS A 159 -0.22 -12.86 -2.65
CA LYS A 159 -1.32 -13.22 -3.57
C LYS A 159 -0.83 -13.34 -5.03
N ARG A 160 0.19 -14.16 -5.28
CA ARG A 160 0.71 -14.43 -6.64
C ARG A 160 -0.07 -15.56 -7.31
N ARG A 161 0.04 -15.69 -8.65
CA ARG A 161 -0.62 -16.77 -9.42
C ARG A 161 -0.34 -18.14 -8.80
N TYR A 162 0.92 -18.45 -8.50
CA TYR A 162 1.33 -19.66 -7.78
C TYR A 162 0.54 -19.89 -6.49
N ASN A 163 0.59 -18.96 -5.53
CA ASN A 163 -0.12 -19.13 -4.24
C ASN A 163 -1.63 -19.26 -4.45
N ASN A 164 -2.22 -18.52 -5.39
CA ASN A 164 -3.64 -18.58 -5.68
C ASN A 164 -4.04 -19.95 -6.24
N MET A 165 -3.28 -20.48 -7.20
CA MET A 165 -3.51 -21.78 -7.81
C MET A 165 -3.27 -22.90 -6.79
N TYR A 166 -2.15 -22.85 -6.07
CA TYR A 166 -1.80 -23.82 -5.03
C TYR A 166 -2.89 -23.92 -3.96
N ASN A 167 -3.43 -22.78 -3.48
CA ASN A 167 -4.53 -22.77 -2.50
C ASN A 167 -5.82 -23.42 -3.03
N ILE A 168 -6.07 -23.42 -4.35
CA ILE A 168 -7.21 -24.13 -4.93
C ILE A 168 -6.90 -25.62 -5.00
N ILE A 169 -5.73 -25.98 -5.53
CA ILE A 169 -5.26 -27.37 -5.60
C ILE A 169 -5.29 -28.03 -4.21
N GLU A 170 -4.84 -27.32 -3.17
CA GLU A 170 -4.87 -27.78 -1.78
C GLU A 170 -6.30 -28.03 -1.27
N ARG A 171 -7.26 -27.16 -1.61
CA ARG A 171 -8.68 -27.32 -1.23
C ARG A 171 -9.34 -28.53 -1.89
N HIS A 172 -8.89 -28.90 -3.08
CA HIS A 172 -9.28 -30.14 -3.75
C HIS A 172 -8.55 -31.37 -3.19
N GLY A 173 -7.66 -31.21 -2.20
CA GLY A 173 -6.88 -32.31 -1.61
C GLY A 173 -5.74 -32.81 -2.51
N LEU A 174 -5.40 -32.07 -3.56
CA LEU A 174 -4.45 -32.49 -4.61
C LEU A 174 -3.01 -31.98 -4.40
N ALA A 175 -2.78 -31.13 -3.40
CA ALA A 175 -1.46 -30.53 -3.14
C ALA A 175 -0.39 -31.54 -2.67
N ARG A 176 -0.80 -32.74 -2.23
CA ARG A 176 0.12 -33.80 -1.79
C ARG A 176 1.03 -34.32 -2.91
N ASN A 177 0.69 -34.06 -4.17
CA ASN A 177 1.45 -34.48 -5.35
C ASN A 177 2.54 -33.48 -5.74
N GLN A 178 2.83 -32.47 -4.91
CA GLN A 178 3.84 -31.47 -5.23
C GLN A 178 5.26 -32.01 -5.02
N VAL A 179 6.08 -31.93 -6.05
CA VAL A 179 7.51 -32.29 -6.04
C VAL A 179 8.38 -31.11 -6.45
N VAL A 180 9.62 -31.09 -5.96
CA VAL A 180 10.62 -30.05 -6.26
C VAL A 180 11.83 -30.68 -6.92
N TYR A 181 12.22 -30.16 -8.08
CA TYR A 181 13.46 -30.53 -8.76
C TYR A 181 14.38 -29.33 -8.85
N SER A 182 15.67 -29.51 -8.55
CA SER A 182 16.70 -28.50 -8.78
C SER A 182 17.48 -28.76 -10.06
N PHE A 183 18.16 -27.72 -10.56
CA PHE A 183 19.04 -27.78 -11.73
C PHE A 183 20.50 -27.52 -11.31
N PRO A 184 21.24 -28.53 -10.79
CA PRO A 184 22.60 -28.34 -10.31
C PRO A 184 23.58 -27.83 -11.36
N LEU A 185 23.35 -28.15 -12.64
CA LEU A 185 24.20 -27.72 -13.75
C LEU A 185 24.09 -26.21 -14.03
N LEU A 186 23.02 -25.58 -13.59
CA LEU A 186 22.73 -24.17 -13.81
C LEU A 186 23.10 -23.28 -12.62
N GLU A 187 23.72 -23.82 -11.56
CA GLU A 187 24.12 -23.00 -10.41
C GLU A 187 25.04 -21.85 -10.82
N VAL A 188 24.70 -20.63 -10.37
CA VAL A 188 25.46 -19.42 -10.63
C VAL A 188 26.02 -18.88 -9.32
N LYS A 189 27.31 -18.56 -9.30
CA LYS A 189 27.92 -17.82 -8.17
C LYS A 189 27.37 -16.40 -8.17
N GLY A 190 26.68 -16.01 -7.12
CA GLY A 190 26.03 -14.71 -6.96
C GLY A 190 24.71 -14.86 -6.22
N GLN A 191 24.19 -13.74 -5.74
CA GLN A 191 22.99 -13.69 -4.92
C GLN A 191 21.80 -13.14 -5.71
N TYR A 192 20.80 -13.99 -5.93
CA TYR A 192 19.51 -13.56 -6.46
C TYR A 192 18.93 -12.39 -5.65
N GLY A 193 18.47 -11.36 -6.35
CA GLY A 193 17.85 -10.18 -5.75
C GLY A 193 18.80 -9.12 -5.22
N VAL A 194 20.11 -9.26 -5.43
CA VAL A 194 21.10 -8.23 -5.12
C VAL A 194 21.44 -7.45 -6.39
N PHE A 195 21.18 -6.14 -6.36
CA PHE A 195 21.31 -5.28 -7.54
C PHE A 195 22.76 -5.14 -8.02
N ASP A 196 23.70 -5.07 -7.08
CA ASP A 196 25.13 -4.83 -7.33
C ASP A 196 25.94 -6.13 -7.52
N ASP A 197 25.26 -7.27 -7.69
CA ASP A 197 25.92 -8.55 -7.94
C ASP A 197 26.48 -8.59 -9.39
N PRO A 198 27.77 -8.89 -9.59
CA PRO A 198 28.38 -8.90 -10.93
C PRO A 198 27.77 -9.95 -11.85
N ASN A 199 27.13 -10.99 -11.31
CA ASN A 199 26.47 -12.04 -12.08
C ASN A 199 24.95 -11.87 -12.14
N ARG A 200 24.40 -10.72 -11.72
CA ARG A 200 22.94 -10.46 -11.72
C ARG A 200 22.31 -10.75 -13.08
N GLN A 201 22.92 -10.27 -14.16
CA GLN A 201 22.40 -10.47 -15.51
C GLN A 201 22.29 -11.97 -15.86
N LEU A 202 23.37 -12.73 -15.65
CA LEU A 202 23.35 -14.18 -15.86
C LEU A 202 22.33 -14.87 -14.97
N ILE A 203 22.16 -14.39 -13.72
CA ILE A 203 21.18 -14.95 -12.78
C ILE A 203 19.75 -14.78 -13.30
N ASP A 204 19.39 -13.55 -13.67
CA ASP A 204 18.04 -13.21 -14.12
C ASP A 204 17.73 -13.86 -15.48
N GLU A 205 18.67 -13.81 -16.42
CA GLU A 205 18.52 -14.42 -17.75
C GLU A 205 18.41 -15.94 -17.68
N THR A 206 19.10 -16.61 -16.74
CA THR A 206 18.98 -18.07 -16.57
C THR A 206 17.56 -18.45 -16.13
N GLU A 207 16.96 -17.72 -15.17
CA GLU A 207 15.57 -17.93 -14.77
C GLU A 207 14.60 -17.66 -15.94
N GLN A 208 14.82 -16.58 -16.69
CA GLN A 208 14.02 -16.23 -17.87
C GLN A 208 14.07 -17.33 -18.93
N VAL A 209 15.26 -17.85 -19.25
CA VAL A 209 15.40 -18.95 -20.22
C VAL A 209 14.64 -20.19 -19.76
N LEU A 210 14.73 -20.56 -18.49
CA LEU A 210 13.98 -21.70 -17.95
C LEU A 210 12.46 -21.47 -18.06
N ILE A 211 11.96 -20.29 -17.71
CA ILE A 211 10.52 -19.98 -17.82
C ILE A 211 10.01 -20.12 -19.25
N HIS A 212 10.78 -19.64 -20.25
CA HIS A 212 10.37 -19.73 -21.66
C HIS A 212 10.59 -21.12 -22.26
N LEU A 213 11.57 -21.88 -21.76
CA LEU A 213 11.75 -23.30 -22.08
C LEU A 213 10.52 -24.11 -21.68
N PHE A 214 9.98 -23.88 -20.48
CA PHE A 214 8.78 -24.56 -19.99
C PHE A 214 7.46 -24.04 -20.58
N GLY A 215 7.47 -22.94 -21.35
CA GLY A 215 6.26 -22.30 -21.85
C GLY A 215 5.57 -21.47 -20.76
N ARG A 216 5.83 -20.16 -20.75
CA ARG A 216 5.39 -19.23 -19.69
C ARG A 216 3.88 -19.24 -19.47
N ASP A 217 3.10 -19.33 -20.54
CA ASP A 217 1.65 -19.40 -20.54
C ASP A 217 1.10 -20.64 -19.84
N MET A 218 1.88 -21.72 -19.82
CA MET A 218 1.57 -22.99 -19.13
C MET A 218 2.15 -23.07 -17.71
N LEU A 219 2.79 -22.02 -17.21
CA LEU A 219 3.38 -21.97 -15.86
C LEU A 219 2.51 -21.22 -14.85
N MET A 220 2.59 -21.64 -13.59
CA MET A 220 2.09 -20.89 -12.44
C MET A 220 2.91 -19.61 -12.16
N ASN A 221 4.03 -19.41 -12.88
CA ASN A 221 4.75 -18.15 -12.94
C ASN A 221 3.85 -17.07 -13.54
N SER A 222 3.71 -15.96 -12.83
CA SER A 222 3.10 -14.78 -13.42
C SER A 222 4.12 -13.85 -14.07
N GLN A 223 5.35 -13.88 -13.55
CA GLN A 223 6.47 -13.11 -14.07
C GLN A 223 7.21 -13.94 -15.13
N PRO A 224 7.72 -13.28 -16.18
CA PRO A 224 8.56 -13.90 -17.20
C PRO A 224 9.97 -14.31 -16.72
N GLY A 225 10.33 -14.01 -15.46
CA GLY A 225 11.60 -14.37 -14.84
C GLY A 225 12.50 -13.19 -14.55
N GLY A 226 13.48 -13.42 -13.68
CA GLY A 226 14.44 -12.43 -13.24
C GLY A 226 13.90 -11.54 -12.12
N PHE A 227 14.82 -11.12 -11.25
CA PHE A 227 14.56 -10.06 -10.30
C PHE A 227 14.54 -8.68 -10.98
N TYR A 228 15.40 -8.49 -11.97
CA TYR A 228 15.42 -7.34 -12.86
C TYR A 228 14.89 -7.72 -14.24
N TYR A 229 14.06 -6.85 -14.82
CA TYR A 229 13.42 -7.07 -16.11
C TYR A 229 14.00 -6.12 -17.17
N PRO A 230 14.96 -6.58 -18.01
CA PRO A 230 15.46 -5.78 -19.11
C PRO A 230 14.42 -5.81 -20.25
N TYR A 231 13.50 -4.84 -20.25
CA TYR A 231 12.55 -4.69 -21.35
C TYR A 231 13.29 -4.53 -22.68
N SER A 232 13.02 -5.42 -23.63
CA SER A 232 13.51 -5.32 -25.00
C SER A 232 12.35 -4.93 -25.93
N PRO A 233 12.39 -3.74 -26.55
CA PRO A 233 11.35 -3.31 -27.49
C PRO A 233 11.29 -4.22 -28.72
N SER A 234 10.07 -4.50 -29.18
CA SER A 234 9.83 -5.21 -30.45
C SER A 234 10.35 -4.44 -31.66
N ASP A 235 10.54 -5.12 -32.79
CA ASP A 235 10.99 -4.49 -34.04
C ASP A 235 10.01 -3.40 -34.52
N ASP A 236 8.70 -3.62 -34.34
CA ASP A 236 7.64 -2.64 -34.59
C ASP A 236 7.80 -1.38 -33.70
N ASP A 237 8.09 -1.57 -32.41
CA ASP A 237 8.34 -0.44 -31.49
C ASP A 237 9.64 0.30 -31.83
N ARG A 238 10.69 -0.40 -32.29
CA ARG A 238 11.95 0.22 -32.73
C ARG A 238 11.74 1.01 -34.01
N GLN A 239 10.99 0.47 -34.96
CA GLN A 239 10.62 1.16 -36.20
C GLN A 239 9.79 2.42 -35.92
N SER A 240 8.91 2.37 -34.92
CA SER A 240 8.10 3.52 -34.47
C SER A 240 8.95 4.73 -34.07
N ILE A 241 10.18 4.48 -33.56
CA ILE A 241 11.09 5.53 -33.09
C ILE A 241 12.28 5.80 -34.01
N SER A 242 12.52 4.97 -35.04
CA SER A 242 13.73 5.05 -35.86
C SER A 242 13.85 6.35 -36.65
N ASN A 243 12.73 7.00 -36.95
CA ASN A 243 12.67 8.26 -37.71
C ASN A 243 12.66 9.50 -36.82
N LEU A 244 12.69 9.32 -35.49
CA LEU A 244 12.76 10.43 -34.55
C LEU A 244 14.20 10.83 -34.28
N ASN A 245 14.41 12.14 -34.13
CA ASN A 245 15.68 12.70 -33.73
C ASN A 245 15.64 13.04 -32.22
N PHE A 246 16.61 12.49 -31.48
CA PHE A 246 16.84 12.74 -30.05
C PHE A 246 18.26 13.29 -29.79
N ASP A 247 18.92 13.86 -30.79
CA ASP A 247 20.33 14.26 -30.73
C ASP A 247 20.59 15.29 -29.62
N HIS A 248 19.74 16.30 -29.48
CA HIS A 248 19.91 17.31 -28.43
C HIS A 248 19.71 16.69 -27.04
N ALA A 249 18.65 15.90 -26.85
CA ALA A 249 18.42 15.20 -25.59
C ALA A 249 19.54 14.20 -25.27
N ARG A 250 20.03 13.46 -26.27
CA ARG A 250 21.14 12.50 -26.14
C ARG A 250 22.42 13.21 -25.74
N MET A 251 22.82 14.27 -26.44
CA MET A 251 24.02 15.04 -26.09
C MET A 251 23.91 15.58 -24.65
N HIS A 252 22.78 16.17 -24.32
CA HIS A 252 22.51 16.76 -23.02
C HIS A 252 22.58 15.76 -21.85
N LEU A 253 22.07 14.54 -22.06
CA LEU A 253 21.97 13.50 -21.02
C LEU A 253 23.17 12.56 -20.94
N THR A 254 24.12 12.60 -21.90
CA THR A 254 25.20 11.59 -21.99
C THR A 254 26.61 12.16 -21.92
N GLU A 255 26.79 13.46 -22.19
CA GLU A 255 28.11 14.10 -22.15
C GLU A 255 28.72 14.08 -20.74
N SER A 256 30.04 13.89 -20.68
CA SER A 256 30.81 13.87 -19.44
C SER A 256 30.59 15.14 -18.63
N PRO A 257 30.40 15.03 -17.30
CA PRO A 257 30.19 16.19 -16.44
C PRO A 257 31.37 17.13 -16.55
N THR A 258 31.13 18.32 -17.10
CA THR A 258 32.03 19.46 -16.86
C THR A 258 31.78 19.88 -15.41
N PRO A 259 32.82 20.01 -14.56
CA PRO A 259 32.65 20.46 -13.18
C PRO A 259 31.82 21.74 -13.19
N PRO A 260 30.71 21.81 -12.45
CA PRO A 260 29.83 22.94 -12.58
C PRO A 260 30.55 24.20 -12.06
N THR A 261 30.34 25.35 -12.70
CA THR A 261 31.01 26.60 -12.33
C THR A 261 30.38 27.26 -11.09
N ARG A 262 29.13 26.91 -10.73
CA ARG A 262 28.41 27.40 -9.51
C ARG A 262 27.39 26.42 -8.86
N PRO A 263 27.69 25.11 -8.70
CA PRO A 263 26.74 24.12 -8.18
C PRO A 263 26.47 24.29 -6.69
N GLU A 264 27.50 24.66 -5.92
CA GLU A 264 27.46 24.75 -4.46
C GLU A 264 26.32 25.68 -3.99
N SER A 265 26.15 26.83 -4.63
CA SER A 265 25.09 27.80 -4.26
C SER A 265 23.64 27.31 -4.50
N HIS A 266 23.39 26.45 -5.50
CA HIS A 266 22.05 25.90 -5.73
C HIS A 266 21.76 24.75 -4.77
N GLN A 267 22.78 23.93 -4.52
CA GLN A 267 22.70 22.77 -3.63
C GLN A 267 22.47 23.19 -2.20
N GLU A 268 23.19 24.21 -1.74
CA GLU A 268 22.98 24.82 -0.42
C GLU A 268 21.55 25.34 -0.27
N GLN A 269 21.00 26.00 -1.30
CA GLN A 269 19.63 26.51 -1.24
C GLN A 269 18.58 25.41 -1.19
N ILE A 270 18.75 24.32 -1.94
CA ILE A 270 17.85 23.16 -1.85
C ILE A 270 18.00 22.47 -0.49
N ALA A 271 19.22 22.34 0.02
CA ALA A 271 19.46 21.83 1.36
C ALA A 271 18.77 22.69 2.43
N MET A 272 18.79 24.02 2.30
CA MET A 272 18.07 24.94 3.18
C MET A 272 16.55 24.72 3.15
N ILE A 273 15.96 24.45 1.98
CA ILE A 273 14.52 24.11 1.88
C ILE A 273 14.21 22.85 2.71
N TYR A 274 15.04 21.81 2.61
CA TYR A 274 14.83 20.59 3.40
C TYR A 274 15.16 20.77 4.91
N GLN A 275 16.07 21.68 5.27
CA GLN A 275 16.30 22.07 6.66
C GLN A 275 15.09 22.80 7.25
N GLN A 276 14.44 23.66 6.46
CA GLN A 276 13.18 24.30 6.84
C GLN A 276 12.07 23.26 7.02
N TYR A 277 11.94 22.32 6.08
CA TYR A 277 11.01 21.19 6.18
C TYR A 277 11.19 20.42 7.50
N ARG A 278 12.44 20.06 7.86
CA ARG A 278 12.72 19.41 9.15
C ARG A 278 12.30 20.26 10.34
N SER A 279 12.56 21.57 10.29
CA SER A 279 12.14 22.50 11.36
C SER A 279 10.61 22.58 11.49
N GLU A 280 9.88 22.47 10.38
CA GLU A 280 8.41 22.43 10.37
C GLU A 280 7.86 21.11 10.94
N LEU A 281 8.48 19.97 10.64
CA LEU A 281 8.15 18.71 11.30
C LEU A 281 8.30 18.76 12.82
N ILE A 282 9.38 19.40 13.31
CA ILE A 282 9.60 19.59 14.76
C ILE A 282 8.50 20.47 15.36
N ARG A 283 8.15 21.58 14.69
CA ARG A 283 7.06 22.48 15.11
C ARG A 283 5.71 21.79 15.13
N ALA A 284 5.44 20.90 14.19
CA ALA A 284 4.24 20.08 14.12
C ALA A 284 4.20 18.92 15.16
N GLN A 285 5.18 18.84 16.06
CA GLN A 285 5.33 17.78 17.07
C GLN A 285 5.56 16.37 16.48
N GLU A 286 5.98 16.28 15.22
CA GLU A 286 6.32 15.02 14.54
C GLU A 286 7.79 14.65 14.77
N GLY A 287 8.23 14.71 16.04
CA GLY A 287 9.62 14.49 16.46
C GLY A 287 10.24 13.17 15.97
N PRO A 288 9.53 12.03 15.96
CA PRO A 288 10.06 10.79 15.40
C PRO A 288 10.37 10.86 13.91
N VAL A 289 9.53 11.54 13.12
CA VAL A 289 9.71 11.71 11.66
C VAL A 289 10.87 12.67 11.38
N ALA A 290 10.93 13.79 12.11
CA ALA A 290 12.01 14.77 11.98
C ALA A 290 13.40 14.17 12.22
N LYS A 291 13.52 13.20 13.14
CA LYS A 291 14.78 12.48 13.43
C LYS A 291 15.28 11.63 12.25
N GLU A 292 14.40 11.22 11.34
CA GLU A 292 14.79 10.48 10.14
C GLU A 292 15.43 11.39 9.08
N VAL A 293 15.13 12.69 9.11
CA VAL A 293 15.61 13.71 8.18
C VAL A 293 16.96 14.28 8.67
N THR A 294 17.99 13.44 8.65
CA THR A 294 19.35 13.83 9.08
C THR A 294 20.00 14.81 8.09
N ASP A 295 21.01 15.58 8.52
CA ASP A 295 21.74 16.50 7.61
C ASP A 295 22.35 15.74 6.42
N SER A 296 22.88 14.55 6.69
CA SER A 296 23.42 13.65 5.67
C SER A 296 22.38 13.08 4.70
N TYR A 297 21.08 13.14 5.04
CA TYR A 297 19.99 12.77 4.15
C TYR A 297 19.47 13.99 3.38
N ILE A 298 19.41 15.15 4.03
CA ILE A 298 19.14 16.44 3.37
C ILE A 298 20.14 16.69 2.24
N GLN A 299 21.42 16.49 2.52
CA GLN A 299 22.48 16.64 1.53
C GLN A 299 22.29 15.69 0.35
N PHE A 300 21.96 14.43 0.61
CA PHE A 300 21.64 13.44 -0.40
C PHE A 300 20.44 13.85 -1.28
N LEU A 301 19.38 14.38 -0.68
CA LEU A 301 18.20 14.87 -1.42
C LEU A 301 18.55 16.08 -2.30
N ALA A 302 19.38 17.01 -1.80
CA ALA A 302 19.84 18.16 -2.56
C ALA A 302 20.73 17.75 -3.75
N GLU A 303 21.61 16.75 -3.55
CA GLU A 303 22.45 16.16 -4.61
C GLU A 303 21.63 15.44 -5.68
N SER A 304 20.50 14.83 -5.30
CA SER A 304 19.59 14.15 -6.24
C SER A 304 18.83 15.13 -7.13
N ALA A 305 18.43 16.27 -6.54
CA ALA A 305 17.59 17.27 -7.22
C ALA A 305 18.35 18.03 -8.31
N ILE A 306 19.65 18.29 -8.08
CA ILE A 306 20.47 19.10 -8.97
C ILE A 306 21.08 18.23 -10.06
N PRO A 307 21.04 18.70 -11.32
CA PRO A 307 21.68 17.97 -12.39
C PRO A 307 23.21 18.01 -12.22
N ARG A 308 23.90 16.89 -12.48
CA ARG A 308 25.36 16.78 -12.27
C ARG A 308 26.21 17.46 -13.36
N VAL A 309 25.59 18.14 -14.33
CA VAL A 309 26.27 18.76 -15.48
C VAL A 309 25.76 20.18 -15.66
N ASP A 310 26.67 21.16 -15.76
CA ASP A 310 26.32 22.58 -15.98
C ASP A 310 25.44 22.81 -17.22
N ARG A 311 25.63 22.01 -18.28
CA ARG A 311 24.83 22.08 -19.52
C ARG A 311 23.36 21.73 -19.31
N LEU A 312 23.03 20.98 -18.26
CA LEU A 312 21.65 20.70 -17.84
C LEU A 312 20.96 21.94 -17.26
N ILE A 313 21.67 23.06 -17.14
CA ILE A 313 21.13 24.34 -16.68
C ILE A 313 21.33 25.40 -17.77
N HIS A 314 20.31 25.65 -18.59
CA HIS A 314 20.39 26.67 -19.64
C HIS A 314 20.53 28.07 -19.03
N ASN A 315 21.59 28.80 -19.42
CA ASN A 315 22.00 30.10 -18.87
C ASN A 315 22.08 30.13 -17.33
N GLY A 316 22.35 28.99 -16.68
CA GLY A 316 22.41 28.90 -15.22
C GLY A 316 21.07 29.11 -14.50
N ARG A 317 19.92 28.98 -15.19
CA ARG A 317 18.59 29.22 -14.60
C ARG A 317 17.53 28.13 -14.76
N HIS A 318 17.55 27.30 -15.82
CA HIS A 318 16.45 26.36 -16.12
C HIS A 318 16.94 24.95 -16.38
N VAL A 319 16.24 23.97 -15.83
CA VAL A 319 16.49 22.54 -16.06
C VAL A 319 15.59 22.03 -17.19
N PRO A 320 16.12 21.51 -18.32
CA PRO A 320 15.27 21.04 -19.41
C PRO A 320 14.39 19.83 -19.05
N LEU A 321 14.87 18.93 -18.20
CA LEU A 321 14.15 17.72 -17.78
C LEU A 321 14.37 17.41 -16.29
N ALA A 322 13.27 17.25 -15.55
CA ALA A 322 13.27 16.74 -14.18
C ALA A 322 12.34 15.52 -14.02
N VAL A 323 12.64 14.66 -13.05
CA VAL A 323 11.81 13.51 -12.69
C VAL A 323 11.23 13.75 -11.29
N PHE A 324 9.90 13.71 -11.19
CA PHE A 324 9.14 13.86 -9.96
C PHE A 324 8.43 12.56 -9.61
N ALA A 325 8.96 11.85 -8.59
CA ALA A 325 8.49 10.55 -8.18
C ALA A 325 7.74 10.58 -6.84
N ASN A 326 7.22 9.42 -6.43
CA ASN A 326 6.31 9.31 -5.29
C ASN A 326 7.10 9.24 -3.98
N ASP A 327 7.69 8.09 -3.68
CA ASP A 327 8.41 7.79 -2.44
C ASP A 327 9.62 6.88 -2.69
N MET A 328 10.53 6.92 -1.73
CA MET A 328 11.70 6.07 -1.70
C MET A 328 11.43 4.79 -0.90
N THR A 329 11.88 3.64 -1.42
CA THR A 329 11.69 2.38 -0.71
C THR A 329 12.46 2.35 0.61
N HIS A 330 12.01 1.56 1.59
CA HIS A 330 12.73 1.40 2.86
C HIS A 330 14.20 0.97 2.69
N ALA A 331 14.51 0.18 1.66
CA ALA A 331 15.87 -0.27 1.40
C ALA A 331 16.72 0.89 0.87
N ASP A 332 16.20 1.61 -0.12
CA ASP A 332 16.90 2.73 -0.76
C ASP A 332 17.08 3.91 0.20
N PHE A 333 16.10 4.16 1.08
CA PHE A 333 16.20 5.16 2.16
C PHE A 333 17.37 4.86 3.11
N ARG A 334 17.53 3.60 3.53
CA ARG A 334 18.62 3.20 4.43
C ARG A 334 19.99 3.30 3.77
N LEU A 335 20.05 2.99 2.48
CA LEU A 335 21.28 3.00 1.70
C LEU A 335 21.59 4.40 1.13
N LYS A 336 20.65 5.34 1.20
CA LYS A 336 20.70 6.64 0.49
C LYS A 336 21.07 6.44 -0.97
N ARG A 337 20.31 5.58 -1.63
CA ARG A 337 20.56 5.19 -3.02
C ARG A 337 19.75 6.10 -3.94
N ASN A 338 20.42 6.79 -4.87
CA ASN A 338 19.75 7.61 -5.88
C ASN A 338 18.91 6.75 -6.82
N PHE A 339 17.86 7.34 -7.40
CA PHE A 339 16.94 6.64 -8.30
C PHE A 339 17.67 5.94 -9.45
N PHE A 340 18.49 6.68 -10.20
CA PHE A 340 19.26 6.14 -11.32
C PHE A 340 20.56 5.42 -10.94
N GLU A 341 20.88 5.31 -9.64
CA GLU A 341 22.10 4.65 -9.13
C GLU A 341 21.79 3.30 -8.46
N GLY A 342 20.81 2.58 -9.02
CA GLY A 342 20.54 1.20 -8.67
C GLY A 342 19.35 0.96 -7.76
N CYS A 343 18.47 1.96 -7.60
CA CYS A 343 17.10 1.65 -7.20
C CYS A 343 16.43 0.88 -8.36
N ARG A 344 15.48 -0.01 -8.07
CA ARG A 344 14.91 -0.91 -9.10
C ARG A 344 14.13 -0.15 -10.17
N ALA A 345 13.29 0.79 -9.75
CA ALA A 345 12.47 1.62 -10.65
C ALA A 345 13.33 2.50 -11.56
N GLY A 346 14.39 3.08 -11.01
CA GLY A 346 15.32 3.90 -11.79
C GLY A 346 16.24 3.08 -12.68
N ALA A 347 16.65 1.88 -12.29
CA ALA A 347 17.35 0.97 -13.18
C ALA A 347 16.47 0.58 -14.39
N ALA A 348 15.21 0.20 -14.15
CA ALA A 348 14.28 -0.13 -15.22
C ALA A 348 14.06 1.07 -16.16
N SER A 349 13.90 2.27 -15.59
CA SER A 349 13.84 3.53 -16.37
C SER A 349 15.11 3.76 -17.19
N LEU A 350 16.28 3.52 -16.59
CA LEU A 350 17.57 3.66 -17.26
C LEU A 350 17.69 2.70 -18.46
N THR A 351 17.25 1.45 -18.34
CA THR A 351 17.25 0.52 -19.49
C THR A 351 16.34 1.01 -20.62
N LEU A 352 15.17 1.58 -20.32
CA LEU A 352 14.31 2.17 -21.34
C LEU A 352 15.01 3.36 -22.02
N LEU A 353 15.61 4.26 -21.24
CA LEU A 353 16.39 5.39 -21.77
C LEU A 353 17.56 4.93 -22.65
N GLN A 354 18.30 3.89 -22.23
CA GLN A 354 19.40 3.30 -22.98
C GLN A 354 18.94 2.76 -24.34
N HIS A 355 17.77 2.13 -24.40
CA HIS A 355 17.18 1.65 -25.66
C HIS A 355 16.76 2.78 -26.59
N ILE A 356 16.24 3.90 -26.06
CA ILE A 356 15.75 5.01 -26.87
C ILE A 356 16.91 5.86 -27.43
N LEU A 357 17.92 6.14 -26.60
CA LEU A 357 19.03 7.04 -26.97
C LEU A 357 20.26 6.32 -27.52
N ASP A 358 20.26 4.99 -27.55
CA ASP A 358 21.40 4.14 -27.97
C ASP A 358 22.72 4.52 -27.27
N THR A 359 22.64 4.67 -25.94
CA THR A 359 23.78 5.04 -25.08
C THR A 359 23.79 4.20 -23.82
N LYS A 360 24.99 3.95 -23.26
CA LYS A 360 25.16 3.19 -22.02
C LYS A 360 25.38 4.07 -20.79
N SER A 361 25.77 5.33 -20.99
CA SER A 361 26.14 6.24 -19.92
C SER A 361 25.22 7.44 -19.91
N PHE A 362 24.73 7.79 -18.72
CA PHE A 362 23.90 8.95 -18.48
C PHE A 362 24.56 9.81 -17.41
N SER A 363 24.55 11.12 -17.63
CA SER A 363 24.93 12.12 -16.65
C SER A 363 23.70 12.53 -15.84
N GLY A 364 23.89 12.80 -14.54
CA GLY A 364 22.82 12.76 -13.54
C GLY A 364 21.58 13.60 -13.89
N ILE A 365 20.46 12.90 -14.13
CA ILE A 365 19.12 13.46 -14.35
C ILE A 365 18.59 14.01 -13.02
N SER A 366 18.06 15.23 -13.03
CA SER A 366 17.40 15.84 -11.86
C SER A 366 16.24 14.97 -11.36
N PHE A 367 16.27 14.64 -10.07
CA PHE A 367 15.29 13.75 -9.45
C PHE A 367 14.84 14.28 -8.08
N LEU A 368 13.54 14.27 -7.83
CA LEU A 368 12.95 14.56 -6.53
C LEU A 368 11.75 13.65 -6.24
N ASP A 369 11.57 13.33 -4.96
CA ASP A 369 10.40 12.60 -4.45
C ASP A 369 9.39 13.56 -3.83
N LEU A 370 8.10 13.28 -4.02
CA LEU A 370 6.99 13.96 -3.34
C LEU A 370 7.04 13.68 -1.83
N TRP A 371 7.24 12.42 -1.44
CA TRP A 371 7.27 11.99 -0.06
C TRP A 371 8.73 11.84 0.40
N VAL A 372 9.21 12.88 1.07
CA VAL A 372 10.59 12.96 1.60
C VAL A 372 10.85 11.98 2.76
N THR A 373 9.80 11.33 3.29
CA THR A 373 9.90 10.48 4.49
C THR A 373 9.32 9.08 4.24
N ARG A 374 9.76 8.10 5.04
CA ARG A 374 9.37 6.68 4.90
C ARG A 374 7.87 6.39 5.10
N TYR A 375 7.16 7.25 5.81
CA TYR A 375 5.74 7.10 6.07
C TYR A 375 4.99 8.34 5.63
N ILE A 376 3.96 8.14 4.81
CA ILE A 376 3.03 9.20 4.44
C ILE A 376 2.02 9.32 5.58
N GLN A 377 2.07 10.43 6.30
CA GLN A 377 1.02 10.80 7.22
C GLN A 377 0.09 11.81 6.53
N ASN A 378 -1.21 11.54 6.49
CA ASN A 378 -2.17 12.39 5.76
C ASN A 378 -2.18 13.85 6.24
N ASN A 379 -1.89 14.09 7.53
CA ASN A 379 -1.77 15.44 8.11
C ASN A 379 -0.54 16.22 7.63
N LEU A 380 0.47 15.56 7.05
CA LEU A 380 1.69 16.19 6.55
C LEU A 380 1.68 16.42 5.03
N GLN A 381 0.59 16.03 4.35
CA GLN A 381 0.50 16.12 2.89
C GLN A 381 0.74 17.54 2.36
N SER A 382 0.16 18.57 2.97
CA SER A 382 0.39 19.95 2.53
C SER A 382 1.85 20.36 2.63
N LEU A 383 2.53 19.93 3.70
CA LEU A 383 3.93 20.23 3.95
C LEU A 383 4.84 19.58 2.89
N HIS A 384 4.60 18.31 2.58
CA HIS A 384 5.33 17.62 1.51
C HIS A 384 5.15 18.30 0.15
N ILE A 385 3.91 18.65 -0.20
CA ILE A 385 3.58 19.31 -1.46
C ILE A 385 4.25 20.68 -1.55
N SER A 386 4.18 21.49 -0.48
CA SER A 386 4.82 22.82 -0.47
C SER A 386 6.33 22.73 -0.57
N THR A 387 6.96 21.77 0.14
CA THR A 387 8.40 21.53 0.03
C THR A 387 8.80 21.12 -1.39
N ALA A 388 8.06 20.21 -2.03
CA ALA A 388 8.33 19.81 -3.41
C ALA A 388 8.23 21.02 -4.38
N ALA A 389 7.20 21.85 -4.22
CA ALA A 389 7.03 23.06 -5.03
C ALA A 389 8.18 24.06 -4.83
N SER A 390 8.65 24.29 -3.59
CA SER A 390 9.81 25.15 -3.33
C SER A 390 11.09 24.63 -3.97
N VAL A 391 11.30 23.30 -3.99
CA VAL A 391 12.44 22.71 -4.71
C VAL A 391 12.32 22.93 -6.21
N LEU A 392 11.13 22.74 -6.78
CA LEU A 392 10.87 22.99 -8.20
C LEU A 392 11.03 24.46 -8.59
N GLU A 393 10.63 25.40 -7.73
CA GLU A 393 10.87 26.84 -7.91
C GLU A 393 12.36 27.15 -8.02
N ARG A 394 13.20 26.41 -7.28
CA ARG A 394 14.65 26.54 -7.37
C ARG A 394 15.24 25.90 -8.63
N LEU A 395 14.73 24.74 -9.04
CA LEU A 395 15.20 24.01 -10.23
C LEU A 395 14.72 24.62 -11.55
N ARG A 396 13.55 25.25 -11.55
CA ARG A 396 12.84 25.78 -12.72
C ARG A 396 12.79 24.81 -13.90
N PRO A 397 12.20 23.60 -13.74
CA PRO A 397 12.15 22.63 -14.81
C PRO A 397 11.20 23.08 -15.93
N LEU A 398 11.64 22.99 -17.18
CA LEU A 398 10.82 23.30 -18.35
C LEU A 398 9.98 22.10 -18.81
N THR A 399 10.50 20.90 -18.59
CA THR A 399 9.76 19.65 -18.74
C THR A 399 9.93 18.78 -17.49
N MET A 400 8.90 18.01 -17.17
CA MET A 400 8.92 17.16 -15.98
C MET A 400 8.18 15.83 -16.22
N VAL A 401 8.79 14.74 -15.78
CA VAL A 401 8.13 13.43 -15.75
C VAL A 401 7.52 13.23 -14.37
N THR A 402 6.22 12.87 -14.30
CA THR A 402 5.60 12.48 -13.02
C THR A 402 5.48 10.96 -12.95
N CYS A 403 6.18 10.31 -12.01
CA CYS A 403 6.18 8.85 -11.89
C CYS A 403 5.05 8.40 -10.96
N GLY A 404 3.92 7.97 -11.54
CA GLY A 404 2.80 7.45 -10.77
C GLY A 404 1.67 8.43 -10.52
N TYR A 405 0.59 7.90 -9.93
CA TYR A 405 -0.65 8.64 -9.68
C TYR A 405 -0.47 9.80 -8.70
N GLY A 406 0.24 9.59 -7.57
CA GLY A 406 0.42 10.61 -6.54
C GLY A 406 1.09 11.88 -7.07
N PRO A 407 2.30 11.79 -7.64
CA PRO A 407 2.99 12.93 -8.26
C PRO A 407 2.19 13.58 -9.38
N ALA A 408 1.51 12.79 -10.23
CA ALA A 408 0.66 13.32 -11.29
C ALA A 408 -0.53 14.12 -10.71
N ALA A 409 -1.24 13.60 -9.71
CA ALA A 409 -2.36 14.29 -9.08
C ALA A 409 -1.92 15.59 -8.38
N VAL A 410 -0.72 15.62 -7.79
CA VAL A 410 -0.15 16.84 -7.24
C VAL A 410 0.18 17.85 -8.34
N ALA A 411 0.86 17.43 -9.40
CA ALA A 411 1.21 18.33 -10.50
C ALA A 411 -0.04 18.89 -11.21
N PHE A 412 -1.09 18.08 -11.42
CA PHE A 412 -2.36 18.52 -12.01
C PHE A 412 -3.12 19.52 -11.14
N SER A 413 -2.86 19.53 -9.83
CA SER A 413 -3.41 20.52 -8.91
C SER A 413 -2.60 21.83 -8.89
N ASN A 414 -1.58 21.95 -9.74
CA ASN A 414 -0.56 23.00 -9.64
C ASN A 414 0.09 23.04 -8.25
N PHE A 415 0.40 21.86 -7.69
CA PHE A 415 1.05 21.73 -6.38
C PHE A 415 0.24 22.33 -5.22
N HIS A 416 -1.09 22.23 -5.26
CA HIS A 416 -1.97 22.68 -4.18
C HIS A 416 -2.73 21.55 -3.47
N GLY A 417 -2.71 20.33 -3.97
CA GLY A 417 -3.33 19.17 -3.32
C GLY A 417 -3.15 17.86 -4.08
N SER A 418 -3.68 16.76 -3.55
CA SER A 418 -3.49 15.41 -4.14
C SER A 418 -4.74 14.84 -4.82
N HIS A 419 -5.80 15.63 -4.93
CA HIS A 419 -7.15 15.18 -5.31
C HIS A 419 -7.62 15.71 -6.67
N SER A 420 -6.75 16.37 -7.43
CA SER A 420 -7.14 16.99 -8.70
C SER A 420 -7.47 15.96 -9.78
N LEU A 421 -7.07 14.71 -9.62
CA LEU A 421 -7.13 13.67 -10.65
C LEU A 421 -7.74 12.40 -10.08
N ASP A 422 -8.65 11.75 -10.80
CA ASP A 422 -9.18 10.45 -10.41
C ASP A 422 -8.39 9.28 -11.05
N GLU A 423 -8.39 8.08 -10.43
CA GLU A 423 -7.62 6.96 -10.97
C GLU A 423 -8.04 6.57 -12.39
N SER A 424 -9.34 6.65 -12.73
CA SER A 424 -9.82 6.34 -14.08
C SER A 424 -9.26 7.30 -15.13
N GLU A 425 -9.25 8.59 -14.80
CA GLU A 425 -8.74 9.67 -15.61
C GLU A 425 -7.22 9.59 -15.73
N TYR A 426 -6.52 9.26 -14.64
CA TYR A 426 -5.09 8.94 -14.68
C TYR A 426 -4.77 7.89 -15.75
N GLY A 427 -5.56 6.82 -15.82
CA GLY A 427 -5.38 5.78 -16.85
C GLY A 427 -5.51 6.29 -18.30
N SER A 428 -6.20 7.42 -18.51
CA SER A 428 -6.40 8.01 -19.84
C SER A 428 -5.32 9.02 -20.24
N ILE A 429 -4.65 9.65 -19.26
CA ILE A 429 -3.67 10.73 -19.49
C ILE A 429 -2.20 10.28 -19.37
N ILE A 430 -1.93 9.02 -19.01
CA ILE A 430 -0.56 8.50 -18.99
C ILE A 430 0.07 8.71 -20.36
N GLY A 431 1.23 9.35 -20.40
CA GLY A 431 1.96 9.69 -21.61
C GLY A 431 1.43 10.94 -22.33
N GLU A 432 0.45 11.68 -21.82
CA GLU A 432 -0.01 12.93 -22.45
C GLU A 432 0.73 14.16 -21.90
N PRO A 433 1.25 15.04 -22.77
CA PRO A 433 1.93 16.26 -22.34
C PRO A 433 0.92 17.29 -21.85
N ILE A 434 1.14 17.84 -20.65
CA ILE A 434 0.18 18.72 -19.97
C ILE A 434 0.92 19.90 -19.36
N LEU A 435 0.39 21.10 -19.58
CA LEU A 435 0.97 22.33 -19.06
C LEU A 435 0.48 22.59 -17.63
N VAL A 436 1.39 22.73 -16.68
CA VAL A 436 1.10 23.00 -15.25
C VAL A 436 1.99 24.13 -14.72
N ASN A 437 1.62 24.69 -13.59
CA ASN A 437 2.38 25.72 -12.89
C ASN A 437 2.68 25.24 -11.45
N TYR A 438 3.87 25.53 -10.92
CA TYR A 438 4.31 25.09 -9.58
C TYR A 438 4.57 26.26 -8.62
N ASP A 439 3.96 27.42 -8.88
CA ASP A 439 3.96 28.58 -7.98
C ASP A 439 3.14 28.27 -6.71
N ALA A 440 3.82 27.81 -5.67
CA ALA A 440 3.19 27.54 -4.38
C ALA A 440 2.85 28.82 -3.59
N ALA A 441 3.45 29.96 -3.94
CA ALA A 441 3.21 31.24 -3.26
C ALA A 441 1.92 31.92 -3.75
N PHE A 442 1.48 31.63 -4.99
CA PHE A 442 0.25 32.17 -5.53
C PHE A 442 -0.98 31.73 -4.71
N ASN A 443 -1.54 32.67 -3.96
CA ASN A 443 -2.65 32.41 -3.06
C ASN A 443 -3.99 32.81 -3.69
N TYR A 444 -4.68 31.83 -4.26
CA TYR A 444 -6.02 31.99 -4.86
C TYR A 444 -7.09 32.57 -3.92
N GLU A 445 -6.86 32.60 -2.60
CA GLU A 445 -7.78 33.22 -1.65
C GLU A 445 -7.63 34.75 -1.63
N THR A 446 -6.39 35.24 -1.75
CA THR A 446 -6.03 36.65 -1.62
C THR A 446 -5.81 37.36 -2.96
N GLU A 447 -5.44 36.64 -4.01
CA GLU A 447 -5.16 37.21 -5.33
C GLU A 447 -6.44 37.73 -6.03
N PRO A 448 -6.37 38.85 -6.76
CA PRO A 448 -7.53 39.43 -7.44
C PRO A 448 -8.06 38.55 -8.57
N ASP A 449 -9.34 38.72 -8.92
CA ASP A 449 -9.98 37.96 -10.00
C ASP A 449 -9.24 38.17 -11.34
N GLY A 450 -8.78 37.07 -11.93
CA GLY A 450 -8.02 37.09 -13.20
C GLY A 450 -6.50 37.21 -13.03
N ALA A 451 -5.99 37.28 -11.80
CA ALA A 451 -4.56 37.12 -11.54
C ALA A 451 -4.09 35.75 -12.05
N GLU A 452 -2.91 35.73 -12.69
CA GLU A 452 -2.24 34.51 -13.11
C GLU A 452 -1.03 34.24 -12.22
N PRO A 453 -0.69 32.97 -11.97
CA PRO A 453 0.54 32.62 -11.25
C PRO A 453 1.77 33.11 -12.00
N LEU A 454 2.91 33.17 -11.31
CA LEU A 454 4.15 33.68 -11.88
C LEU A 454 4.47 33.02 -13.23
N ASP A 455 4.63 33.86 -14.27
CA ASP A 455 4.87 33.44 -15.64
C ASP A 455 6.29 32.87 -15.87
N GLU A 456 7.09 32.64 -14.83
CA GLU A 456 8.38 31.94 -14.95
C GLU A 456 8.32 30.49 -14.45
N LEU A 457 7.18 30.07 -13.90
CA LEU A 457 7.02 28.81 -13.17
C LEU A 457 6.08 27.82 -13.88
N TRP A 458 5.95 27.92 -15.20
CA TRP A 458 5.23 26.94 -16.03
C TRP A 458 6.16 25.82 -16.51
N THR A 459 5.63 24.60 -16.56
CA THR A 459 6.34 23.40 -17.02
C THR A 459 5.40 22.47 -17.76
N VAL A 460 5.93 21.73 -18.74
CA VAL A 460 5.18 20.67 -19.43
C VAL A 460 5.47 19.34 -18.75
N ILE A 461 4.45 18.75 -18.14
CA ILE A 461 4.54 17.43 -17.54
C ILE A 461 4.16 16.31 -18.52
N VAL A 462 4.80 15.15 -18.39
CA VAL A 462 4.32 13.89 -18.98
C VAL A 462 4.08 12.90 -17.85
N PRO A 463 2.81 12.52 -17.57
CA PRO A 463 2.51 11.50 -16.56
C PRO A 463 2.97 10.12 -17.00
N HIS A 464 3.80 9.47 -16.20
CA HIS A 464 4.31 8.13 -16.46
C HIS A 464 3.62 7.12 -15.56
N PHE A 465 3.41 5.91 -16.08
CA PHE A 465 3.11 4.78 -15.21
C PHE A 465 4.27 4.56 -14.23
N ASP A 466 3.96 4.35 -12.95
CA ASP A 466 4.97 4.16 -11.92
C ASP A 466 5.77 2.88 -12.18
N MET A 467 7.05 3.04 -12.51
CA MET A 467 8.00 1.94 -12.74
C MET A 467 8.21 1.10 -11.48
N GLY A 468 7.97 1.63 -10.28
CA GLY A 468 7.92 0.85 -9.05
C GLY A 468 6.88 -0.27 -9.14
N ASN A 469 5.68 0.02 -9.66
CA ASN A 469 4.64 -0.98 -9.89
C ASN A 469 5.00 -1.99 -10.99
N LEU A 470 5.95 -1.69 -11.87
CA LEU A 470 6.48 -2.62 -12.87
C LEU A 470 7.55 -3.58 -12.32
N ASN A 471 8.01 -3.35 -11.09
CA ASN A 471 9.05 -4.15 -10.45
C ASN A 471 8.53 -5.11 -9.36
N TYR A 472 7.21 -5.14 -9.10
CA TYR A 472 6.59 -5.99 -8.09
C TYR A 472 5.46 -6.87 -8.66
N GLY A 473 5.75 -8.15 -8.92
CA GLY A 473 4.72 -9.17 -9.15
C GLY A 473 4.35 -9.42 -10.63
N SER A 474 3.16 -9.98 -10.81
CA SER A 474 2.53 -10.51 -12.03
C SER A 474 2.23 -9.46 -13.10
N ILE A 475 3.25 -8.84 -13.69
CA ILE A 475 3.05 -7.66 -14.54
C ILE A 475 3.02 -8.05 -16.02
N HIS A 476 2.06 -7.45 -16.73
CA HIS A 476 1.86 -7.67 -18.16
C HIS A 476 2.96 -6.92 -18.95
N PRO A 477 3.69 -7.57 -19.88
CA PRO A 477 4.77 -6.92 -20.65
C PRO A 477 4.37 -5.63 -21.35
N GLN A 478 3.11 -5.51 -21.79
CA GLN A 478 2.60 -4.30 -22.42
C GLN A 478 2.60 -3.06 -21.50
N LEU A 479 2.69 -3.23 -20.16
CA LEU A 479 2.86 -2.09 -19.26
C LEU A 479 4.28 -1.52 -19.33
N PHE A 480 5.29 -2.36 -19.59
CA PHE A 480 6.64 -1.86 -19.93
C PHE A 480 6.65 -1.18 -21.30
N ARG A 481 5.90 -1.70 -22.27
CA ARG A 481 5.70 -1.04 -23.57
C ARG A 481 5.08 0.34 -23.43
N LEU A 482 4.07 0.50 -22.55
CA LEU A 482 3.53 1.81 -22.20
C LEU A 482 4.60 2.73 -21.62
N ALA A 483 5.35 2.26 -20.61
CA ALA A 483 6.41 3.03 -19.99
C ALA A 483 7.52 3.42 -20.99
N PHE A 484 7.87 2.52 -21.91
CA PHE A 484 8.79 2.79 -23.01
C PHE A 484 8.31 3.96 -23.86
N PHE A 485 7.08 3.92 -24.36
CA PHE A 485 6.56 5.02 -25.17
C PHE A 485 6.34 6.32 -24.38
N CYS A 486 6.06 6.24 -23.08
CA CYS A 486 6.07 7.42 -22.19
C CYS A 486 7.46 8.07 -22.17
N TRP A 487 8.53 7.27 -22.03
CA TRP A 487 9.90 7.76 -22.08
C TRP A 487 10.29 8.30 -23.47
N VAL A 488 9.86 7.65 -24.55
CA VAL A 488 10.09 8.14 -25.92
C VAL A 488 9.54 9.55 -26.07
N ARG A 489 8.29 9.76 -25.68
CA ARG A 489 7.63 11.07 -25.76
C ARG A 489 8.26 12.10 -24.83
N SER A 490 8.64 11.71 -23.60
CA SER A 490 9.33 12.62 -22.67
C SER A 490 10.71 13.05 -23.19
N LEU A 491 11.46 12.14 -23.80
CA LEU A 491 12.75 12.47 -24.41
C LEU A 491 12.57 13.33 -25.67
N LEU A 492 11.55 13.06 -26.48
CA LEU A 492 11.23 13.89 -27.65
C LEU A 492 10.84 15.32 -27.22
N LEU A 493 10.06 15.44 -26.14
CA LEU A 493 9.69 16.72 -25.54
C LEU A 493 10.93 17.45 -24.99
N ALA A 494 11.81 16.76 -24.27
CA ALA A 494 13.07 17.34 -23.79
C ALA A 494 13.96 17.79 -24.95
N ASP A 495 14.03 17.02 -26.05
CA ASP A 495 14.76 17.39 -27.26
C ASP A 495 14.19 18.65 -27.92
N CYS A 496 12.86 18.75 -28.04
CA CYS A 496 12.19 19.96 -28.50
C CYS A 496 12.51 21.16 -27.60
N CYS A 497 12.52 20.96 -26.29
CA CYS A 497 12.85 22.00 -25.31
C CYS A 497 14.27 22.52 -25.51
N ILE A 498 15.25 21.62 -25.60
CA ILE A 498 16.67 22.00 -25.78
C ILE A 498 16.86 22.67 -27.15
N SER A 499 16.29 22.10 -28.21
CA SER A 499 16.33 22.67 -29.56
C SER A 499 15.73 24.08 -29.59
N LEU A 500 14.61 24.32 -28.89
CA LEU A 500 14.06 25.65 -28.72
C LEU A 500 15.07 26.56 -28.01
N LEU A 501 15.55 26.20 -26.83
CA LEU A 501 16.49 27.03 -26.05
C LEU A 501 17.77 27.43 -26.82
N GLU A 502 18.20 26.63 -27.79
CA GLU A 502 19.36 26.92 -28.65
C GLU A 502 19.03 27.86 -29.83
N ARG A 503 17.76 28.12 -30.14
CA ARG A 503 17.35 29.07 -31.18
C ARG A 503 17.57 30.50 -30.70
N ASN A 504 18.38 31.27 -31.42
CA ASN A 504 18.72 32.65 -31.06
C ASN A 504 17.56 33.67 -31.14
N ASN A 505 16.42 33.32 -31.77
CA ASN A 505 15.33 34.26 -32.10
C ASN A 505 13.95 33.84 -31.53
N ILE A 506 13.89 33.12 -30.41
CA ILE A 506 12.58 32.82 -29.83
C ILE A 506 12.04 34.05 -29.10
N ASN A 507 10.87 34.52 -29.53
CA ASN A 507 10.16 35.64 -28.89
C ASN A 507 9.33 35.23 -27.66
N VAL A 508 9.54 34.03 -27.10
CA VAL A 508 8.87 33.55 -25.89
C VAL A 508 9.87 33.26 -24.79
N ARG A 509 9.52 33.62 -23.56
CA ARG A 509 10.40 33.50 -22.40
C ARG A 509 10.38 32.06 -21.86
N PRO A 510 11.52 31.39 -21.63
CA PRO A 510 11.54 30.09 -20.95
C PRO A 510 10.83 30.14 -19.60
N GLY A 511 10.06 29.09 -19.28
CA GLY A 511 9.25 29.01 -18.06
C GLY A 511 7.90 29.73 -18.15
N SER A 512 7.60 30.42 -19.26
CA SER A 512 6.29 31.03 -19.52
C SER A 512 5.27 30.06 -20.05
N ARG A 513 4.00 30.41 -19.85
CA ARG A 513 2.88 29.67 -20.43
C ARG A 513 2.99 29.58 -21.96
N ALA A 514 3.41 30.68 -22.60
CA ALA A 514 3.60 30.75 -24.05
C ALA A 514 4.73 29.81 -24.52
N PHE A 515 5.83 29.72 -23.77
CA PHE A 515 6.90 28.76 -24.07
C PHE A 515 6.43 27.32 -23.93
N GLY A 516 5.67 26.99 -22.87
CA GLY A 516 5.10 25.66 -22.71
C GLY A 516 4.12 25.26 -23.82
N GLN A 517 3.32 26.21 -24.31
CA GLN A 517 2.43 26.00 -25.47
C GLN A 517 3.21 25.74 -26.76
N LEU A 518 4.22 26.58 -27.04
CA LEU A 518 5.10 26.39 -28.19
C LEU A 518 5.81 25.04 -28.14
N LEU A 519 6.24 24.61 -26.95
CA LEU A 519 6.89 23.33 -26.75
C LEU A 519 5.96 22.13 -27.05
N ILE A 520 4.69 22.20 -26.63
CA ILE A 520 3.69 21.16 -26.96
C ILE A 520 3.41 21.14 -28.47
N GLU A 521 3.37 22.30 -29.12
CA GLU A 521 3.20 22.42 -30.57
C GLU A 521 4.38 21.80 -31.34
N GLU A 522 5.62 22.10 -30.93
CA GLU A 522 6.83 21.50 -31.50
C GLU A 522 6.84 19.97 -31.33
N LEU A 523 6.46 19.47 -30.15
CA LEU A 523 6.29 18.04 -29.93
C LEU A 523 5.26 17.45 -30.91
N HIS A 524 4.08 18.06 -31.03
CA HIS A 524 3.03 17.61 -31.95
C HIS A 524 3.54 17.55 -33.40
N ASN A 525 4.22 18.60 -33.85
CA ASN A 525 4.79 18.68 -35.19
C ASN A 525 5.82 17.57 -35.47
N ARG A 526 6.62 17.18 -34.48
CA ARG A 526 7.55 16.05 -34.60
C ARG A 526 6.83 14.71 -34.62
N GLU A 527 5.76 14.56 -33.83
CA GLU A 527 4.97 13.34 -33.77
C GLU A 527 4.06 13.12 -34.99
N LEU A 528 3.78 14.15 -35.80
CA LEU A 528 3.02 13.99 -37.06
C LEU A 528 3.63 12.97 -38.03
N LYS A 529 4.93 12.68 -37.87
CA LYS A 529 5.69 11.74 -38.70
C LYS A 529 5.87 10.36 -38.03
N SER A 530 5.27 10.14 -36.86
CA SER A 530 5.35 8.88 -36.11
C SER A 530 3.97 8.35 -35.74
N ASP A 531 3.93 7.09 -35.33
CA ASP A 531 2.74 6.39 -34.83
C ASP A 531 2.69 6.38 -33.29
N ILE A 532 3.59 7.09 -32.60
CA ILE A 532 3.68 7.14 -31.13
C ILE A 532 2.36 7.53 -30.47
N PRO A 533 1.61 8.55 -30.93
CA PRO A 533 0.31 8.87 -30.33
C PRO A 533 -0.66 7.68 -30.36
N GLN A 534 -0.65 6.92 -31.46
CA GLN A 534 -1.48 5.73 -31.61
C GLN A 534 -0.98 4.60 -30.69
N LYS A 535 0.32 4.30 -30.68
CA LYS A 535 0.91 3.25 -29.81
C LYS A 535 0.69 3.53 -28.32
N LEU A 536 0.78 4.79 -27.89
CA LEU A 536 0.45 5.20 -26.52
C LEU A 536 -1.02 5.00 -26.18
N LYS A 537 -1.92 5.30 -27.13
CA LYS A 537 -3.36 5.08 -26.95
C LYS A 537 -3.67 3.58 -26.83
N GLU A 538 -3.07 2.76 -27.69
CA GLU A 538 -3.19 1.29 -27.65
C GLU A 538 -2.69 0.73 -26.32
N THR A 539 -1.48 1.08 -25.89
CA THR A 539 -0.88 0.56 -24.65
C THR A 539 -1.55 1.07 -23.37
N ARG A 540 -2.20 2.24 -23.39
CA ARG A 540 -3.03 2.74 -22.26
C ARG A 540 -4.24 1.87 -21.97
N THR A 541 -4.84 1.25 -22.98
CA THR A 541 -5.99 0.33 -22.76
C THR A 541 -5.61 -0.80 -21.82
N VAL A 542 -4.36 -1.28 -21.89
CA VAL A 542 -3.82 -2.30 -21.00
C VAL A 542 -3.80 -1.85 -19.54
N VAL A 543 -3.53 -0.58 -19.23
CA VAL A 543 -3.61 -0.10 -17.83
C VAL A 543 -5.04 -0.20 -17.31
N GLN A 544 -6.02 0.14 -18.15
CA GLN A 544 -7.43 0.06 -17.78
C GLN A 544 -7.88 -1.40 -17.60
N GLU A 545 -7.44 -2.31 -18.48
CA GLU A 545 -7.67 -3.75 -18.37
C GLU A 545 -6.97 -4.36 -17.16
N TRP A 546 -5.69 -4.01 -16.94
CA TRP A 546 -4.88 -4.45 -15.81
C TRP A 546 -5.45 -3.98 -14.48
N ARG A 547 -5.96 -2.74 -14.40
CA ARG A 547 -6.68 -2.24 -13.21
C ARG A 547 -8.02 -2.93 -12.99
N ARG A 548 -8.63 -3.49 -14.05
CA ARG A 548 -9.85 -4.31 -13.96
C ARG A 548 -9.53 -5.75 -13.54
N SER A 549 -8.36 -6.30 -13.89
CA SER A 549 -7.96 -7.68 -13.60
C SER A 549 -7.25 -7.86 -12.23
N ASP A 550 -7.89 -8.61 -11.32
CA ASP A 550 -7.39 -8.82 -9.96
C ASP A 550 -6.28 -9.90 -9.84
N ALA A 551 -5.72 -10.38 -10.96
CA ALA A 551 -4.58 -11.30 -10.96
C ALA A 551 -3.23 -10.60 -11.20
N THR A 552 -3.22 -9.37 -11.72
CA THR A 552 -1.98 -8.73 -12.20
C THR A 552 -1.51 -7.51 -11.43
N GLY A 553 -2.28 -6.92 -10.50
CA GLY A 553 -1.68 -5.98 -9.52
C GLY A 553 -2.54 -4.84 -8.95
N MET A 554 -3.73 -5.13 -8.46
CA MET A 554 -4.46 -4.19 -7.60
C MET A 554 -4.37 -4.62 -6.13
N TYR A 555 -3.15 -4.63 -5.54
CA TYR A 555 -2.95 -4.62 -4.07
C TYR A 555 -1.48 -4.39 -3.62
N ILE A 556 -0.72 -3.46 -4.21
CA ILE A 556 0.63 -3.16 -3.66
C ILE A 556 0.56 -2.31 -2.37
N TYR A 557 -0.52 -1.55 -2.11
CA TYR A 557 -0.56 -0.62 -0.95
C TYR A 557 -1.36 -1.01 0.29
N ASN A 558 -1.86 -2.23 0.43
CA ASN A 558 -2.45 -2.65 1.71
C ASN A 558 -1.87 -3.99 2.18
N ASN A 559 -0.91 -3.91 3.10
CA ASN A 559 -0.49 -5.07 3.86
C ASN A 559 -1.68 -5.68 4.62
N SER A 560 -1.75 -7.01 4.61
CA SER A 560 -2.49 -7.87 5.55
C SER A 560 -3.96 -7.52 5.83
N ASN A 561 -4.89 -8.23 5.17
CA ASN A 561 -6.06 -8.89 5.78
C ASN A 561 -7.07 -9.34 4.70
N ASP A 562 -8.04 -10.14 5.13
CA ASP A 562 -9.27 -10.66 4.45
C ASP A 562 -10.03 -9.65 3.54
N LYS A 563 -9.64 -8.38 3.60
CA LYS A 563 -10.09 -7.19 2.88
C LYS A 563 -9.99 -7.30 1.35
N GLY A 564 -8.81 -7.60 0.80
CA GLY A 564 -8.63 -7.71 -0.65
C GLY A 564 -9.28 -8.95 -1.31
N ARG A 565 -9.78 -9.95 -0.54
CA ARG A 565 -10.62 -11.04 -1.11
C ARG A 565 -12.08 -10.60 -1.27
N ARG A 566 -12.53 -9.59 -0.51
CA ARG A 566 -13.92 -9.12 -0.45
C ARG A 566 -14.23 -8.13 -1.57
N THR A 567 -13.30 -7.24 -1.91
CA THR A 567 -13.39 -6.30 -3.05
C THR A 567 -13.43 -7.04 -4.41
N ARG A 568 -12.78 -8.20 -4.50
CA ARG A 568 -12.74 -9.10 -5.67
C ARG A 568 -14.11 -9.71 -6.00
N ARG A 569 -14.83 -10.22 -4.99
CA ARG A 569 -16.17 -10.81 -5.17
C ARG A 569 -17.21 -9.76 -5.55
N LEU A 570 -17.07 -8.54 -5.06
CA LEU A 570 -17.95 -7.43 -5.38
C LEU A 570 -17.84 -7.00 -6.85
N ARG A 571 -16.62 -6.77 -7.38
CA ARG A 571 -16.44 -6.47 -8.82
C ARG A 571 -16.97 -7.60 -9.70
N LYS A 572 -16.78 -8.86 -9.30
CA LYS A 572 -17.26 -10.03 -10.04
C LYS A 572 -18.78 -10.17 -10.01
N ALA A 573 -19.44 -9.87 -8.89
CA ALA A 573 -20.91 -9.84 -8.79
C ALA A 573 -21.50 -8.72 -9.67
N ILE A 574 -20.86 -7.56 -9.71
CA ILE A 574 -21.25 -6.43 -10.58
C ILE A 574 -21.06 -6.81 -12.06
N LEU A 575 -19.94 -7.45 -12.42
CA LEU A 575 -19.64 -7.86 -13.80
C LEU A 575 -20.47 -9.07 -14.26
N ARG A 576 -20.79 -10.02 -13.36
CA ARG A 576 -21.58 -11.24 -13.64
C ARG A 576 -23.09 -11.09 -13.42
N LYS A 577 -23.55 -9.93 -12.94
CA LYS A 577 -24.96 -9.64 -12.64
C LYS A 577 -25.56 -10.51 -11.51
N ASP A 578 -24.74 -11.01 -10.59
CA ASP A 578 -25.20 -11.87 -9.49
C ASP A 578 -25.56 -11.07 -8.22
N TYR A 579 -26.70 -11.41 -7.62
CA TYR A 579 -27.16 -10.84 -6.35
C TYR A 579 -26.46 -11.53 -5.18
N ILE A 580 -25.68 -10.80 -4.37
CA ILE A 580 -25.05 -11.39 -3.17
C ILE A 580 -25.59 -10.74 -1.90
N ALA A 581 -26.53 -11.43 -1.25
CA ALA A 581 -27.09 -11.04 0.05
C ALA A 581 -26.08 -11.24 1.20
N GLY A 582 -25.90 -10.22 2.04
CA GLY A 582 -25.18 -10.35 3.33
C GLY A 582 -23.76 -9.78 3.40
N TYR A 583 -23.30 -9.03 2.39
CA TYR A 583 -21.96 -8.43 2.37
C TYR A 583 -21.95 -6.98 2.88
N ASP A 584 -21.03 -6.67 3.80
CA ASP A 584 -20.68 -5.32 4.22
C ASP A 584 -19.78 -4.69 3.13
N LEU A 585 -20.42 -4.27 2.04
CA LEU A 585 -19.82 -3.73 0.80
C LEU A 585 -18.99 -2.43 1.00
N PHE A 586 -18.97 -1.85 2.21
CA PHE A 586 -18.95 -0.38 2.32
C PHE A 586 -17.84 0.26 3.16
N SER A 587 -17.01 -0.48 3.90
CA SER A 587 -15.80 0.12 4.50
C SER A 587 -14.63 0.23 3.51
N GLU A 588 -14.71 -0.45 2.37
CA GLU A 588 -13.59 -0.61 1.42
C GLU A 588 -13.72 0.31 0.19
N ALA A 589 -14.92 0.60 -0.32
CA ALA A 589 -15.08 1.47 -1.49
C ALA A 589 -14.57 2.92 -1.24
N GLY A 590 -14.74 3.45 -0.02
CA GLY A 590 -14.16 4.74 0.38
C GLY A 590 -12.65 4.72 0.66
N LYS A 591 -11.98 3.57 0.54
CA LYS A 591 -10.53 3.40 0.75
C LYS A 591 -9.82 2.83 -0.48
N VAL A 592 -10.56 2.38 -1.48
CA VAL A 592 -10.04 1.91 -2.76
C VAL A 592 -9.89 3.13 -3.67
N GLY A 593 -8.70 3.76 -3.59
CA GLY A 593 -8.17 4.57 -4.68
C GLY A 593 -8.33 6.09 -4.58
N GLY A 594 -7.96 6.71 -3.45
CA GLY A 594 -7.78 8.16 -3.38
C GLY A 594 -9.03 9.03 -3.64
N LYS A 595 -10.19 8.43 -3.87
CA LYS A 595 -11.47 9.12 -4.03
C LYS A 595 -12.02 9.52 -2.68
N LEU A 596 -12.26 10.81 -2.50
CA LEU A 596 -13.12 11.32 -1.44
C LEU A 596 -14.51 10.71 -1.71
N GLY A 597 -15.09 9.96 -0.76
CA GLY A 597 -16.48 9.53 -0.92
C GLY A 597 -17.42 10.75 -1.03
N TYR A 598 -18.65 10.57 -1.52
CA TYR A 598 -19.66 11.65 -1.64
C TYR A 598 -19.66 12.62 -0.43
N LYS A 599 -19.66 12.09 0.80
CA LYS A 599 -19.63 12.89 2.03
C LYS A 599 -18.39 13.78 2.12
N ALA A 600 -17.21 13.27 1.77
CA ALA A 600 -15.97 14.02 1.82
C ALA A 600 -15.86 15.03 0.67
N HIS A 601 -16.43 14.75 -0.52
CA HIS A 601 -16.60 15.76 -1.57
C HIS A 601 -17.58 16.86 -1.14
N SER A 602 -18.72 16.48 -0.58
CA SER A 602 -19.72 17.41 -0.05
C SER A 602 -19.14 18.29 1.08
N GLU A 603 -18.32 17.73 1.97
CA GLU A 603 -17.65 18.49 3.03
C GLU A 603 -16.57 19.42 2.47
N ARG A 604 -15.80 18.97 1.48
CA ARG A 604 -14.74 19.76 0.84
C ARG A 604 -15.29 20.94 0.04
N TYR A 605 -16.32 20.71 -0.76
CA TYR A 605 -16.93 21.76 -1.58
C TYR A 605 -17.88 22.64 -0.77
N GLY A 606 -18.48 22.09 0.27
CA GLY A 606 -19.41 22.80 1.13
C GLY A 606 -20.68 23.25 0.40
N TYR A 607 -21.25 24.32 0.93
CA TYR A 607 -22.49 24.93 0.45
C TYR A 607 -22.21 26.34 -0.02
N THR A 608 -22.90 26.76 -1.08
CA THR A 608 -22.82 28.12 -1.59
C THR A 608 -23.16 29.15 -0.51
N ASP A 609 -22.27 30.13 -0.35
CA ASP A 609 -22.44 31.23 0.62
C ASP A 609 -23.38 32.31 0.05
N ASP A 610 -24.11 32.99 0.91
CA ASP A 610 -25.04 34.08 0.58
C ASP A 610 -24.28 35.38 0.28
N ASN A 611 -23.06 35.51 0.81
CA ASN A 611 -22.15 36.61 0.53
C ASN A 611 -21.47 36.44 -0.84
N THR A 612 -21.56 37.47 -1.69
CA THR A 612 -21.04 37.44 -3.06
C THR A 612 -19.51 37.29 -3.12
N ASP A 613 -18.78 37.89 -2.18
CA ASP A 613 -17.31 37.81 -2.14
C ASP A 613 -16.84 36.45 -1.65
N HIS A 614 -17.52 35.88 -0.65
CA HIS A 614 -17.28 34.49 -0.25
C HIS A 614 -17.61 33.51 -1.38
N ARG A 615 -18.66 33.77 -2.16
CA ARG A 615 -19.00 32.94 -3.32
C ARG A 615 -17.95 33.01 -4.43
N LYS A 616 -17.38 34.20 -4.69
CA LYS A 616 -16.23 34.36 -5.58
C LYS A 616 -15.01 33.59 -5.06
N LEU A 617 -14.76 33.63 -3.74
CA LEU A 617 -13.71 32.84 -3.10
C LEU A 617 -13.93 31.33 -3.28
N GLN A 618 -15.15 30.82 -3.04
CA GLN A 618 -15.50 29.42 -3.27
C GLN A 618 -15.26 29.01 -4.73
N LEU A 619 -15.67 29.85 -5.69
CA LEU A 619 -15.39 29.63 -7.11
C LEU A 619 -13.89 29.59 -7.40
N ARG A 620 -13.10 30.53 -6.88
CA ARG A 620 -11.63 30.55 -7.04
C ARG A 620 -10.99 29.27 -6.51
N ILE A 621 -11.39 28.82 -5.33
CA ILE A 621 -10.89 27.57 -4.72
C ILE A 621 -11.26 26.35 -5.57
N LEU A 622 -12.48 26.29 -6.10
CA LEU A 622 -12.91 25.22 -7.02
C LEU A 622 -12.05 25.19 -8.28
N LEU A 623 -11.89 26.35 -8.93
CA LEU A 623 -11.08 26.48 -10.15
C LEU A 623 -9.61 26.12 -9.89
N ARG A 624 -9.06 26.48 -8.72
CA ARG A 624 -7.68 26.17 -8.29
C ARG A 624 -7.41 24.68 -8.29
N TYR A 625 -8.27 23.90 -7.63
CA TYR A 625 -8.04 22.46 -7.49
C TYR A 625 -8.21 21.68 -8.79
N ASN A 626 -8.84 22.31 -9.80
CA ASN A 626 -9.18 21.71 -11.08
C ASN A 626 -9.64 20.27 -10.86
N ASP A 627 -10.64 20.06 -10.02
CA ASP A 627 -11.00 18.72 -9.61
C ASP A 627 -11.62 17.94 -10.79
N GLY A 628 -11.45 16.62 -10.81
CA GLY A 628 -11.95 15.77 -11.90
C GLY A 628 -13.45 15.92 -12.15
N ILE A 629 -14.25 16.26 -11.14
CA ILE A 629 -15.68 16.53 -11.37
C ILE A 629 -15.94 17.80 -12.18
N LEU A 630 -15.10 18.84 -12.04
CA LEU A 630 -15.24 20.06 -12.85
C LEU A 630 -14.95 19.76 -14.31
N ARG A 631 -13.92 18.95 -14.59
CA ARG A 631 -13.58 18.52 -15.96
C ARG A 631 -14.63 17.61 -16.59
N LYS A 632 -15.55 17.03 -15.82
CA LYS A 632 -16.73 16.33 -16.37
C LYS A 632 -17.80 17.33 -16.86
N THR A 633 -17.69 18.61 -16.51
CA THR A 633 -18.64 19.65 -16.91
C THR A 633 -18.25 20.24 -18.27
N ARG A 634 -19.15 20.19 -19.25
CA ARG A 634 -18.85 20.65 -20.62
C ARG A 634 -18.66 22.17 -20.66
N SER A 635 -19.46 22.95 -19.94
CA SER A 635 -19.26 24.40 -19.86
C SER A 635 -17.91 24.74 -19.24
N PHE A 636 -17.45 24.00 -18.23
CA PHE A 636 -16.16 24.27 -17.61
C PHE A 636 -15.00 24.12 -18.61
N ASN A 637 -15.08 23.15 -19.52
CA ASN A 637 -14.04 22.91 -20.52
C ASN A 637 -14.12 23.83 -21.74
N ILE A 638 -15.33 24.20 -22.18
CA ILE A 638 -15.55 24.93 -23.46
C ILE A 638 -15.74 26.44 -23.24
N ASP A 639 -16.45 26.84 -22.19
CA ASP A 639 -16.81 28.22 -21.91
C ASP A 639 -16.79 28.48 -20.39
N LYS A 640 -15.58 28.72 -19.89
CA LYS A 640 -15.34 28.96 -18.46
C LYS A 640 -16.20 30.12 -17.93
N ASP A 641 -16.50 31.12 -18.73
CA ASP A 641 -17.31 32.26 -18.29
C ASP A 641 -18.80 31.93 -18.19
N ARG A 642 -19.31 31.05 -19.05
CA ARG A 642 -20.62 30.42 -18.83
C ARG A 642 -20.66 29.61 -17.54
N PHE A 643 -19.62 28.82 -17.26
CA PHE A 643 -19.53 28.07 -16.00
C PHE A 643 -19.50 29.01 -14.78
N LYS A 644 -18.65 30.04 -14.79
CA LYS A 644 -18.58 31.05 -13.71
C LYS A 644 -19.94 31.72 -13.49
N ARG A 645 -20.62 32.15 -14.56
CA ARG A 645 -21.96 32.75 -14.48
C ARG A 645 -23.00 31.80 -13.92
N TRP A 646 -22.94 30.52 -14.28
CA TRP A 646 -23.80 29.50 -13.69
C TRP A 646 -23.55 29.36 -12.20
N PHE A 647 -22.28 29.22 -11.79
CA PHE A 647 -21.91 29.03 -10.39
C PHE A 647 -22.37 30.20 -9.52
N MET A 648 -22.15 31.44 -9.99
CA MET A 648 -22.56 32.65 -9.25
C MET A 648 -24.09 32.75 -9.07
N LYS A 649 -24.87 32.15 -9.97
CA LYS A 649 -26.34 32.12 -9.94
C LYS A 649 -26.93 31.01 -9.07
N LEU A 650 -26.11 30.12 -8.49
CA LEU A 650 -26.63 29.06 -7.63
C LEU A 650 -27.35 29.65 -6.41
N PRO A 651 -28.50 29.11 -5.99
CA PRO A 651 -29.19 29.59 -4.79
C PRO A 651 -28.31 29.46 -3.54
N ALA A 652 -28.47 30.39 -2.60
CA ALA A 652 -28.01 30.29 -1.22
C ALA A 652 -28.10 28.86 -0.64
N LYS A 653 -27.07 28.40 0.07
CA LYS A 653 -27.03 27.10 0.76
C LYS A 653 -27.24 25.88 -0.15
N THR A 654 -27.02 26.03 -1.45
CA THR A 654 -26.98 24.90 -2.39
C THR A 654 -25.69 24.12 -2.18
N ASN A 655 -25.78 22.80 -2.06
CA ASN A 655 -24.61 21.92 -2.04
C ASN A 655 -23.90 21.98 -3.40
N ILE A 656 -22.65 22.44 -3.40
CA ILE A 656 -21.91 22.71 -4.63
C ILE A 656 -21.69 21.44 -5.45
N TYR A 657 -21.38 20.33 -4.79
CA TYR A 657 -21.13 19.05 -5.46
C TYR A 657 -22.39 18.51 -6.15
N GLN A 658 -23.54 18.55 -5.47
CA GLN A 658 -24.82 18.16 -6.05
C GLN A 658 -25.19 19.01 -7.26
N ALA A 659 -24.98 20.33 -7.18
CA ALA A 659 -25.24 21.24 -8.28
C ALA A 659 -24.38 20.93 -9.51
N LEU A 660 -23.10 20.59 -9.31
CA LEU A 660 -22.19 20.18 -10.38
C LEU A 660 -22.67 18.90 -11.08
N ILE A 661 -23.12 17.89 -10.33
CA ILE A 661 -23.68 16.65 -10.91
C ILE A 661 -24.88 16.97 -11.80
N ARG A 662 -25.79 17.84 -11.32
CA ARG A 662 -26.96 18.27 -12.10
C ARG A 662 -26.57 19.02 -13.38
N LEU A 663 -25.56 19.87 -13.31
CA LEU A 663 -25.06 20.58 -14.49
C LEU A 663 -24.48 19.63 -15.53
N ILE A 664 -23.64 18.67 -15.11
CA ILE A 664 -23.07 17.64 -15.98
C ILE A 664 -24.19 16.92 -16.75
N GLN A 665 -25.27 16.55 -16.08
CA GLN A 665 -26.41 15.91 -16.72
C GLN A 665 -27.11 16.80 -17.76
N ALA A 666 -27.40 18.04 -17.40
CA ALA A 666 -28.05 18.99 -18.30
C ALA A 666 -27.22 19.21 -19.58
N GLU A 667 -25.89 19.16 -19.48
CA GLU A 667 -24.99 19.44 -20.59
C GLU A 667 -24.66 18.24 -21.48
N HIS A 668 -24.66 17.02 -20.93
CA HIS A 668 -24.31 15.80 -21.67
C HIS A 668 -25.50 15.03 -22.23
N HIS A 669 -26.74 15.40 -21.88
CA HIS A 669 -27.98 14.79 -22.41
C HIS A 669 -28.00 13.25 -22.35
N SER A 670 -27.26 12.65 -21.41
CA SER A 670 -27.07 11.21 -21.37
C SER A 670 -28.10 10.55 -20.44
N PRO A 671 -28.91 9.59 -20.94
CA PRO A 671 -29.85 8.86 -20.11
C PRO A 671 -29.07 7.83 -19.27
N MET A 672 -28.91 8.11 -17.98
CA MET A 672 -28.49 7.13 -16.96
C MET A 672 -27.18 6.34 -17.23
N GLY A 673 -26.15 6.95 -17.84
CA GLY A 673 -24.79 6.37 -17.89
C GLY A 673 -24.75 4.92 -18.43
N ASN A 674 -23.72 4.16 -18.06
CA ASN A 674 -23.60 2.73 -18.44
C ASN A 674 -24.51 1.80 -17.60
N LEU A 675 -25.61 2.31 -17.04
CA LEU A 675 -26.53 1.50 -16.25
C LEU A 675 -27.60 0.88 -17.17
N GLU A 676 -27.71 -0.44 -17.12
CA GLU A 676 -28.75 -1.18 -17.83
C GLU A 676 -30.15 -0.82 -17.28
N PRO A 677 -31.22 -0.90 -18.08
CA PRO A 677 -32.59 -0.61 -17.64
C PRO A 677 -33.01 -1.39 -16.37
N ALA A 678 -32.53 -2.62 -16.22
CA ALA A 678 -32.77 -3.45 -15.04
C ALA A 678 -32.08 -2.89 -13.77
N GLN A 679 -30.88 -2.32 -13.91
CA GLN A 679 -30.14 -1.71 -12.80
C GLN A 679 -30.81 -0.42 -12.36
N VAL A 680 -31.26 0.39 -13.31
CA VAL A 680 -32.06 1.59 -13.05
C VAL A 680 -33.33 1.23 -12.29
N GLN A 681 -34.08 0.24 -12.78
CA GLN A 681 -35.31 -0.19 -12.11
C GLN A 681 -35.03 -0.72 -10.71
N TYR A 682 -33.95 -1.47 -10.53
CA TYR A 682 -33.53 -1.93 -9.22
C TYR A 682 -33.20 -0.76 -8.27
N LEU A 683 -32.45 0.24 -8.73
CA LEU A 683 -32.12 1.42 -7.92
C LEU A 683 -33.37 2.23 -7.54
N LYS A 684 -34.31 2.43 -8.48
CA LYS A 684 -35.58 3.12 -8.22
C LYS A 684 -36.47 2.40 -7.22
N VAL A 685 -36.61 1.09 -7.37
CA VAL A 685 -37.59 0.30 -6.60
C VAL A 685 -37.01 -0.16 -5.27
N GLN A 686 -35.73 -0.52 -5.24
CA GLN A 686 -35.13 -1.19 -4.09
C GLN A 686 -34.24 -0.28 -3.26
N CYS A 687 -33.69 0.82 -3.80
CA CYS A 687 -32.77 1.68 -3.05
C CYS A 687 -33.42 2.96 -2.55
N LYS A 688 -33.04 3.39 -1.34
CA LYS A 688 -33.40 4.73 -0.86
C LYS A 688 -32.48 5.74 -1.56
N GLN A 689 -33.11 6.74 -2.17
CA GLN A 689 -32.45 7.89 -2.78
C GLN A 689 -31.48 8.58 -1.79
N PRO A 690 -30.28 9.02 -2.25
CA PRO A 690 -29.36 9.81 -1.45
C PRO A 690 -29.97 11.13 -0.97
N GLU A 691 -29.47 11.65 0.15
CA GLU A 691 -29.99 12.88 0.76
C GLU A 691 -29.69 14.11 -0.10
N GLY A 692 -30.65 15.02 -0.24
CA GLY A 692 -30.57 16.22 -1.07
C GLY A 692 -30.85 16.00 -2.57
N PHE A 693 -31.30 14.80 -2.95
CA PHE A 693 -31.86 14.52 -4.27
C PHE A 693 -33.35 14.21 -4.15
N ASP A 694 -34.14 14.82 -5.02
CA ASP A 694 -35.59 14.64 -5.21
C ASP A 694 -35.93 14.00 -6.56
N ASP A 695 -34.92 13.78 -7.41
CA ASP A 695 -35.00 13.19 -8.75
C ASP A 695 -33.96 12.07 -8.96
N ASP A 696 -34.03 11.33 -10.08
CA ASP A 696 -33.12 10.21 -10.36
C ASP A 696 -31.71 10.64 -10.83
N THR A 697 -31.36 11.93 -10.74
CA THR A 697 -30.08 12.49 -11.25
C THR A 697 -28.86 11.89 -10.55
N TRP A 698 -29.01 11.48 -9.28
CA TRP A 698 -27.95 10.82 -8.50
C TRP A 698 -27.49 9.48 -9.10
N MET A 699 -28.30 8.84 -9.95
CA MET A 699 -27.95 7.54 -10.55
C MET A 699 -26.82 7.63 -11.59
N LEU A 700 -26.43 8.84 -12.00
CA LEU A 700 -25.34 9.08 -12.93
C LEU A 700 -23.97 9.10 -12.28
N ASP A 701 -23.92 9.33 -10.96
CA ASP A 701 -22.68 9.38 -10.21
C ASP A 701 -22.42 8.01 -9.56
N PRO A 702 -21.31 7.31 -9.91
CA PRO A 702 -21.01 6.00 -9.35
C PRO A 702 -20.88 5.98 -7.82
N ASP A 703 -20.49 7.09 -7.19
CA ASP A 703 -20.30 7.18 -5.75
C ASP A 703 -21.66 7.33 -5.04
N LEU A 704 -22.59 8.09 -5.62
CA LEU A 704 -23.98 8.18 -5.15
C LEU A 704 -24.77 6.88 -5.37
N VAL A 705 -24.59 6.21 -6.51
CA VAL A 705 -25.16 4.88 -6.75
C VAL A 705 -24.66 3.88 -5.71
N SER A 706 -23.36 3.89 -5.45
CA SER A 706 -22.75 3.07 -4.41
C SER A 706 -23.34 3.38 -3.03
N GLU A 707 -23.57 4.66 -2.70
CA GLU A 707 -24.22 5.05 -1.44
C GLU A 707 -25.68 4.58 -1.34
N ALA A 708 -26.48 4.66 -2.40
CA ALA A 708 -27.87 4.19 -2.34
C ALA A 708 -27.94 2.67 -2.16
N LEU A 709 -27.05 1.94 -2.85
CA LEU A 709 -26.84 0.51 -2.65
C LEU A 709 -26.38 0.22 -1.20
N ARG A 710 -25.60 1.11 -0.57
CA ARG A 710 -25.21 1.05 0.86
C ARG A 710 -26.38 1.05 1.80
N LYS A 711 -27.25 2.05 1.63
CA LYS A 711 -28.43 2.19 2.49
C LYS A 711 -29.35 0.98 2.30
N ARG A 712 -29.55 0.50 1.07
CA ARG A 712 -30.36 -0.70 0.82
C ARG A 712 -29.77 -1.97 1.42
N ALA A 713 -28.49 -2.26 1.19
CA ALA A 713 -27.85 -3.44 1.77
C ALA A 713 -27.93 -3.43 3.30
N SER A 714 -27.73 -2.26 3.93
CA SER A 714 -27.89 -2.07 5.37
C SER A 714 -29.34 -2.34 5.84
N ILE A 715 -30.34 -1.85 5.12
CA ILE A 715 -31.77 -2.09 5.39
C ILE A 715 -32.13 -3.58 5.21
N MET A 716 -31.61 -4.25 4.19
CA MET A 716 -31.85 -5.69 4.00
C MET A 716 -31.16 -6.55 5.05
N TRP A 717 -29.97 -6.14 5.49
CA TRP A 717 -29.22 -6.82 6.52
C TRP A 717 -29.92 -6.73 7.89
N THR A 718 -30.57 -5.60 8.15
CA THR A 718 -31.40 -5.40 9.35
C THR A 718 -32.77 -6.08 9.24
N ALA A 719 -33.38 -6.14 8.06
CA ALA A 719 -34.69 -6.75 7.84
C ALA A 719 -34.70 -8.29 7.65
N GLY A 720 -33.61 -8.91 7.19
CA GLY A 720 -33.57 -10.31 6.71
C GLY A 720 -32.79 -11.31 7.57
N THR A 721 -33.00 -11.37 8.88
CA THR A 721 -32.30 -12.34 9.75
C THR A 721 -33.21 -13.47 10.23
N THR A 722 -33.05 -14.67 9.66
CA THR A 722 -33.58 -15.92 10.22
C THR A 722 -33.01 -16.17 11.63
N PRO A 723 -33.72 -16.90 12.52
CA PRO A 723 -33.29 -17.14 13.90
C PRO A 723 -31.87 -17.70 14.03
N ALA A 724 -31.48 -18.66 13.17
CA ALA A 724 -30.11 -19.21 13.14
C ALA A 724 -29.04 -18.17 12.77
N LYS A 725 -29.40 -17.19 11.94
CA LYS A 725 -28.52 -16.09 11.52
C LYS A 725 -28.52 -14.95 12.54
N ARG A 726 -29.59 -14.77 13.34
CA ARG A 726 -29.57 -13.95 14.56
C ARG A 726 -28.62 -14.54 15.59
N GLU A 727 -28.63 -15.85 15.79
CA GLU A 727 -27.71 -16.52 16.71
C GLU A 727 -26.24 -16.44 16.23
N ALA A 728 -26.00 -16.62 14.93
CA ALA A 728 -24.67 -16.47 14.34
C ALA A 728 -24.19 -15.00 14.32
N ASN A 729 -25.10 -14.04 14.08
CA ASN A 729 -24.78 -12.61 14.16
C ASN A 729 -24.65 -12.13 15.60
N LYS A 730 -25.36 -12.72 16.57
CA LYS A 730 -25.17 -12.49 18.01
C LYS A 730 -23.81 -13.04 18.43
N ARG A 731 -23.42 -14.24 17.99
CA ARG A 731 -22.08 -14.80 18.18
C ARG A 731 -20.99 -13.99 17.48
N ASN A 732 -21.23 -13.48 16.27
CA ASN A 732 -20.27 -12.66 15.53
C ASN A 732 -20.20 -11.23 16.06
N LEU A 733 -21.30 -10.65 16.54
CA LEU A 733 -21.36 -9.36 17.22
C LEU A 733 -20.68 -9.44 18.58
N ILE A 734 -20.91 -10.51 19.34
CA ILE A 734 -20.14 -10.86 20.54
C ILE A 734 -18.66 -11.02 20.14
N THR A 735 -18.33 -11.76 19.08
CA THR A 735 -16.93 -11.90 18.61
C THR A 735 -16.30 -10.58 18.12
N ARG A 736 -17.09 -9.63 17.58
CA ARG A 736 -16.66 -8.30 17.10
C ARG A 736 -16.50 -7.33 18.27
N LEU A 737 -17.40 -7.36 19.25
CA LEU A 737 -17.30 -6.67 20.54
C LEU A 737 -16.12 -7.21 21.37
N ASN A 738 -15.83 -8.52 21.27
CA ASN A 738 -14.67 -9.19 21.86
C ASN A 738 -13.34 -8.87 21.11
N ASN A 739 -13.38 -8.20 19.96
CA ASN A 739 -12.21 -7.82 19.18
C ASN A 739 -11.90 -6.31 19.21
N GLU A 740 -12.83 -5.47 19.67
CA GLU A 740 -12.62 -4.05 19.89
C GLU A 740 -13.30 -3.63 21.20
N GLY A 741 -12.54 -3.56 22.29
CA GLY A 741 -12.97 -2.98 23.58
C GLY A 741 -13.19 -1.46 23.49
N LYS A 742 -14.04 -1.02 22.56
CA LYS A 742 -14.28 0.40 22.25
C LYS A 742 -15.62 0.94 22.71
N LYS A 743 -16.55 0.09 23.15
CA LYS A 743 -17.76 0.58 23.81
C LYS A 743 -17.51 0.65 25.31
N ALA A 744 -17.78 1.81 25.88
CA ALA A 744 -17.83 1.98 27.31
C ALA A 744 -18.86 1.03 27.92
N VAL A 745 -18.50 0.32 28.99
CA VAL A 745 -19.41 -0.56 29.72
C VAL A 745 -19.99 0.17 30.92
N LYS A 746 -21.31 0.07 31.09
CA LYS A 746 -22.01 0.70 32.23
C LYS A 746 -21.94 -0.16 33.51
N TYR A 747 -21.79 -1.48 33.35
CA TYR A 747 -21.71 -2.47 34.43
C TYR A 747 -20.73 -3.58 34.05
N PHE A 748 -20.04 -4.17 35.03
CA PHE A 748 -19.15 -5.31 34.84
C PHE A 748 -19.93 -6.64 34.82
N THR A 749 -20.77 -6.81 33.78
CA THR A 749 -21.53 -8.04 33.54
C THR A 749 -21.12 -8.67 32.22
N GLN A 750 -20.54 -9.86 32.30
CA GLN A 750 -20.02 -10.63 31.17
C GLN A 750 -19.19 -9.77 30.19
N VAL A 751 -18.32 -8.91 30.71
CA VAL A 751 -17.55 -7.95 29.92
C VAL A 751 -16.39 -8.67 29.24
N PRO A 752 -16.33 -8.74 27.91
CA PRO A 752 -15.22 -9.38 27.23
C PRO A 752 -13.96 -8.53 27.35
N ILE A 753 -12.88 -9.14 27.79
CA ILE A 753 -11.58 -8.49 27.94
C ILE A 753 -10.49 -9.27 27.21
N ASN A 754 -9.48 -8.54 26.74
CA ASN A 754 -8.26 -9.13 26.18
C ASN A 754 -7.08 -8.77 27.08
N ILE A 755 -6.55 -9.78 27.78
CA ILE A 755 -5.43 -9.64 28.70
C ILE A 755 -4.13 -9.73 27.88
N LEU A 756 -3.36 -8.64 27.92
CA LEU A 756 -2.08 -8.51 27.22
C LEU A 756 -1.00 -9.38 27.89
N ALA A 757 0.13 -9.56 27.19
CA ALA A 757 1.25 -10.35 27.70
C ALA A 757 1.83 -9.82 29.02
N ASN A 758 1.60 -8.55 29.35
CA ASN A 758 2.00 -7.93 30.61
C ASN A 758 0.90 -7.98 31.69
N GLY A 759 -0.17 -8.77 31.52
CA GLY A 759 -1.24 -8.91 32.51
C GLY A 759 -2.27 -7.78 32.53
N ARG A 760 -2.16 -6.78 31.65
CA ARG A 760 -3.07 -5.63 31.58
C ARG A 760 -4.25 -5.86 30.62
N ALA A 761 -5.42 -5.34 30.97
CA ALA A 761 -6.58 -5.24 30.10
C ALA A 761 -7.05 -3.78 29.96
N ARG A 762 -7.22 -3.29 28.73
CA ARG A 762 -7.75 -1.93 28.48
C ARG A 762 -9.27 -1.99 28.35
N ILE A 763 -9.98 -1.25 29.19
CA ILE A 763 -11.44 -1.22 29.27
C ILE A 763 -11.91 0.24 29.35
N ARG A 764 -13.01 0.57 28.68
CA ARG A 764 -13.70 1.86 28.85
C ARG A 764 -14.97 1.62 29.66
N VAL A 765 -15.30 2.53 30.56
CA VAL A 765 -16.54 2.51 31.35
C VAL A 765 -17.38 3.74 31.07
N GLU A 766 -18.70 3.60 31.16
CA GLU A 766 -19.65 4.71 30.94
C GLU A 766 -20.10 5.23 32.31
N LEU A 767 -19.76 6.47 32.60
CA LEU A 767 -20.14 7.15 33.84
C LEU A 767 -20.81 8.47 33.49
N ASP A 768 -22.03 8.66 33.98
CA ASP A 768 -22.79 9.90 33.81
C ASP A 768 -22.95 10.31 32.32
N GLY A 769 -23.00 9.33 31.40
CA GLY A 769 -23.12 9.53 29.95
C GLY A 769 -21.79 9.78 29.22
N GLU A 770 -20.66 9.78 29.93
CA GLU A 770 -19.32 9.96 29.37
C GLU A 770 -18.51 8.66 29.35
N GLU A 771 -17.70 8.46 28.30
CA GLU A 771 -16.73 7.38 28.24
C GLU A 771 -15.46 7.72 29.02
N LYS A 772 -15.11 6.92 30.03
CA LYS A 772 -13.90 7.08 30.85
C LYS A 772 -13.04 5.82 30.80
N ALA A 773 -11.72 5.99 30.89
CA ALA A 773 -10.76 4.89 30.97
C ALA A 773 -9.50 5.31 31.74
N GLU A 774 -8.76 4.33 32.26
CA GLU A 774 -7.41 4.57 32.77
C GLU A 774 -6.38 4.52 31.64
N PRO A 775 -5.40 5.46 31.57
CA PRO A 775 -4.35 5.47 30.56
C PRO A 775 -3.59 4.15 30.47
N ASP A 776 -3.36 3.54 31.64
CA ASP A 776 -2.61 2.31 31.80
C ASP A 776 -3.46 1.03 31.75
N GLY A 777 -4.79 1.15 31.71
CA GLY A 777 -5.71 0.02 31.78
C GLY A 777 -5.82 -0.59 33.18
N MET A 778 -6.55 -1.69 33.28
CA MET A 778 -6.73 -2.45 34.53
C MET A 778 -5.72 -3.59 34.62
N TRP A 779 -5.13 -3.77 35.79
CA TRP A 779 -4.20 -4.86 36.06
C TRP A 779 -4.98 -6.10 36.51
N ILE A 780 -4.86 -7.22 35.80
CA ILE A 780 -5.66 -8.42 36.08
C ILE A 780 -4.91 -9.43 36.94
N ILE A 781 -3.58 -9.51 36.86
CA ILE A 781 -2.78 -10.48 37.63
C ILE A 781 -1.37 -9.96 37.96
N GLY A 782 -1.01 -9.90 39.24
CA GLY A 782 0.36 -9.70 39.72
C GLY A 782 1.18 -11.00 39.63
N SER A 783 2.36 -10.93 39.02
CA SER A 783 3.46 -11.93 39.05
C SER A 783 3.08 -13.42 39.16
N GLY A 784 3.02 -14.13 38.03
CA GLY A 784 3.31 -15.58 38.00
C GLY A 784 2.39 -16.46 37.15
N ALA A 785 1.17 -16.00 36.81
CA ALA A 785 0.24 -16.78 36.01
C ALA A 785 0.19 -16.31 34.55
N ASN A 786 0.49 -17.19 33.60
CA ASN A 786 0.42 -16.94 32.15
C ASN A 786 -1.04 -16.88 31.63
N VAL A 787 -1.83 -15.93 32.09
CA VAL A 787 -3.23 -15.73 31.65
C VAL A 787 -3.25 -14.66 30.56
N LYS A 788 -2.81 -15.04 29.36
CA LYS A 788 -2.79 -14.18 28.18
C LYS A 788 -3.86 -14.63 27.20
N GLY A 789 -4.68 -13.70 26.72
CA GLY A 789 -5.71 -13.99 25.73
C GLY A 789 -7.05 -13.38 26.09
N LYS A 790 -8.11 -13.98 25.54
CA LYS A 790 -9.47 -13.46 25.64
C LYS A 790 -10.23 -14.15 26.76
N TYR A 791 -10.84 -13.34 27.61
CA TYR A 791 -11.58 -13.78 28.78
C TYR A 791 -12.83 -12.93 28.97
N ILE A 792 -13.67 -13.31 29.93
CA ILE A 792 -14.82 -12.56 30.40
C ILE A 792 -14.53 -12.05 31.80
N LEU A 793 -14.71 -10.75 32.02
CA LEU A 793 -14.71 -10.12 33.33
C LEU A 793 -16.15 -9.97 33.80
N ASP A 794 -16.46 -10.50 34.97
CA ASP A 794 -17.85 -10.58 35.45
C ASP A 794 -17.92 -10.30 36.96
N TYR A 795 -19.07 -9.81 37.42
CA TYR A 795 -19.42 -9.80 38.84
C TYR A 795 -20.36 -10.98 39.10
N ASP A 796 -19.88 -11.99 39.83
CA ASP A 796 -20.64 -13.20 40.14
C ASP A 796 -20.76 -13.40 41.66
N PRO A 797 -21.85 -12.93 42.29
CA PRO A 797 -22.00 -12.98 43.74
C PRO A 797 -22.12 -14.40 44.29
N ASN A 798 -22.37 -15.41 43.45
CA ASN A 798 -22.38 -16.81 43.88
C ASN A 798 -20.97 -17.36 44.12
N ILE A 799 -19.94 -16.68 43.60
CA ILE A 799 -18.54 -17.09 43.74
C ILE A 799 -17.81 -16.15 44.70
N CYS A 800 -17.94 -14.84 44.48
CA CYS A 800 -17.32 -13.84 45.34
C CYS A 800 -18.13 -12.54 45.28
N THR A 801 -18.62 -12.07 46.43
CA THR A 801 -19.40 -10.82 46.51
C THR A 801 -18.51 -9.58 46.53
N THR A 802 -17.21 -9.73 46.71
CA THR A 802 -16.26 -8.64 47.01
C THR A 802 -15.25 -8.39 45.89
N ALA A 803 -15.42 -9.03 44.73
CA ALA A 803 -14.47 -8.95 43.62
C ALA A 803 -15.15 -9.16 42.27
N LEU A 804 -14.47 -8.72 41.21
CA LEU A 804 -14.75 -9.21 39.86
C LEU A 804 -13.98 -10.52 39.63
N ILE A 805 -14.57 -11.42 38.84
CA ILE A 805 -13.98 -12.71 38.51
C ILE A 805 -13.65 -12.80 37.02
N ILE A 806 -12.55 -13.50 36.70
CA ILE A 806 -12.21 -13.86 35.33
C ILE A 806 -12.81 -15.22 34.98
N LYS A 807 -13.58 -15.25 33.90
CA LYS A 807 -14.19 -16.43 33.30
C LYS A 807 -13.61 -16.68 31.91
N ASP A 808 -13.59 -17.93 31.48
CA ASP A 808 -13.27 -18.29 30.10
C ASP A 808 -14.38 -17.82 29.14
N LEU A 809 -14.19 -18.02 27.83
CA LEU A 809 -15.18 -17.61 26.82
C LEU A 809 -16.47 -18.45 26.86
N GLN A 810 -16.49 -19.54 27.62
CA GLN A 810 -17.64 -20.40 27.87
C GLN A 810 -18.40 -19.98 29.14
N GLY A 811 -17.89 -19.00 29.89
CA GLY A 811 -18.49 -18.49 31.13
C GLY A 811 -18.07 -19.26 32.38
N SER A 812 -17.09 -20.15 32.30
CA SER A 812 -16.58 -20.90 33.45
C SER A 812 -15.48 -20.11 34.16
N PRO A 813 -15.47 -20.01 35.50
CA PRO A 813 -14.42 -19.33 36.25
C PRO A 813 -13.02 -19.90 35.99
N VAL A 814 -12.04 -19.02 35.73
CA VAL A 814 -10.65 -19.40 35.51
C VAL A 814 -9.95 -19.54 36.86
N LYS A 815 -9.24 -20.66 37.03
CA LYS A 815 -8.43 -20.95 38.23
C LYS A 815 -6.94 -21.01 37.90
N VAL A 816 -6.12 -20.52 38.82
CA VAL A 816 -4.66 -20.69 38.83
C VAL A 816 -4.29 -21.25 40.19
N GLN A 817 -3.58 -22.40 40.20
CA GLN A 817 -3.21 -23.09 41.45
C GLN A 817 -4.44 -23.27 42.39
N ASP A 818 -5.54 -23.75 41.81
CA ASP A 818 -6.85 -23.98 42.45
C ASP A 818 -7.61 -22.76 42.98
N ASN A 819 -7.04 -21.54 42.89
CA ASN A 819 -7.68 -20.30 43.28
C ASN A 819 -8.29 -19.56 42.08
N TYR A 820 -9.45 -18.94 42.26
CA TYR A 820 -10.05 -18.08 41.24
C TYR A 820 -9.21 -16.83 41.00
N ILE A 821 -9.15 -16.37 39.75
CA ILE A 821 -8.55 -15.08 39.43
C ILE A 821 -9.58 -14.00 39.75
N LEU A 822 -9.31 -13.23 40.80
CA LEU A 822 -10.19 -12.21 41.34
C LEU A 822 -9.53 -10.83 41.30
N ILE A 823 -10.33 -9.80 41.04
CA ILE A 823 -9.95 -8.38 41.18
C ILE A 823 -10.79 -7.81 42.31
N ALA A 824 -10.18 -7.68 43.49
CA ALA A 824 -10.86 -7.26 44.70
C ALA A 824 -11.32 -5.80 44.66
N ASP A 825 -12.41 -5.50 45.34
CA ASP A 825 -12.96 -4.15 45.55
C ASP A 825 -11.92 -3.13 46.03
N GLN A 826 -11.00 -3.53 46.92
CA GLN A 826 -9.89 -2.71 47.41
C GLN A 826 -8.96 -2.21 46.29
N TRP A 827 -8.72 -3.03 45.26
CA TRP A 827 -7.87 -2.65 44.14
C TRP A 827 -8.52 -1.50 43.35
N PHE A 828 -9.83 -1.60 43.09
CA PHE A 828 -10.58 -0.57 42.40
C PHE A 828 -10.55 0.75 43.17
N LEU A 829 -10.80 0.69 44.48
CA LEU A 829 -10.83 1.89 45.32
C LEU A 829 -9.45 2.57 45.38
N GLY A 830 -8.36 1.81 45.49
CA GLY A 830 -7.00 2.35 45.57
C GLY A 830 -6.39 2.81 44.23
N ASN A 831 -6.80 2.23 43.09
CA ASN A 831 -6.15 2.48 41.79
C ASN A 831 -7.02 3.22 40.77
N SER A 832 -8.36 3.20 40.92
CA SER A 832 -9.28 3.82 39.97
C SER A 832 -10.62 4.17 40.62
N ARG A 833 -10.55 4.95 41.72
CA ARG A 833 -11.71 5.38 42.53
C ARG A 833 -12.81 6.04 41.69
N ASP A 834 -12.44 6.95 40.80
CA ASP A 834 -13.42 7.79 40.08
C ASP A 834 -13.96 7.16 38.80
N LYS A 835 -13.39 6.03 38.35
CA LYS A 835 -13.74 5.38 37.08
C LYS A 835 -14.20 3.95 37.29
N TYR A 836 -13.27 3.02 37.47
CA TYR A 836 -13.62 1.61 37.57
C TYR A 836 -14.33 1.28 38.87
N PHE A 837 -13.97 1.90 40.01
CA PHE A 837 -14.66 1.66 41.27
C PHE A 837 -16.11 2.15 41.23
N ARG A 838 -16.41 3.36 40.74
CA ARG A 838 -17.82 3.80 40.56
C ARG A 838 -18.63 2.83 39.70
N THR A 839 -18.03 2.28 38.64
CA THR A 839 -18.66 1.27 37.78
C THR A 839 -18.87 -0.05 38.53
N PHE A 840 -17.92 -0.46 39.36
CA PHE A 840 -18.03 -1.62 40.25
C PHE A 840 -19.15 -1.44 41.26
N VAL A 841 -19.25 -0.29 41.95
CA VAL A 841 -20.35 0.02 42.88
C VAL A 841 -21.71 -0.06 42.20
N ASN A 842 -21.85 0.56 41.01
CA ASN A 842 -23.06 0.46 40.20
C ASN A 842 -23.41 -0.99 39.85
N THR A 843 -22.39 -1.83 39.61
CA THR A 843 -22.56 -3.26 39.32
C THR A 843 -23.01 -4.02 40.57
N VAL A 844 -22.39 -3.81 41.73
CA VAL A 844 -22.79 -4.44 43.01
C VAL A 844 -24.25 -4.11 43.34
N GLN A 845 -24.64 -2.84 43.22
CA GLN A 845 -26.02 -2.38 43.43
C GLN A 845 -27.01 -3.01 42.44
N LEU A 846 -26.62 -3.17 41.17
CA LEU A 846 -27.45 -3.81 40.14
C LEU A 846 -27.82 -5.26 40.53
N PHE A 847 -26.95 -5.98 41.23
CA PHE A 847 -27.20 -7.34 41.73
C PHE A 847 -27.84 -7.38 43.13
N GLY A 848 -28.27 -6.22 43.65
CA GLY A 848 -28.89 -6.11 44.97
C GLY A 848 -27.96 -6.46 46.13
N GLN A 849 -26.64 -6.35 45.93
CA GLN A 849 -25.63 -6.57 46.97
C GLN A 849 -25.21 -5.24 47.59
N GLU A 850 -24.59 -5.29 48.77
CA GLU A 850 -23.98 -4.14 49.42
C GLU A 850 -22.45 -4.23 49.42
N LEU A 851 -21.78 -3.08 49.40
CA LEU A 851 -20.33 -3.02 49.58
C LEU A 851 -19.95 -3.46 50.99
N ARG A 852 -18.76 -4.04 51.15
CA ARG A 852 -18.20 -4.34 52.47
C ARG A 852 -18.16 -3.05 53.32
N PRO A 853 -18.46 -3.12 54.63
CA PRO A 853 -18.47 -1.94 55.50
C PRO A 853 -17.18 -1.11 55.43
N ILE A 854 -16.02 -1.76 55.42
CA ILE A 854 -14.69 -1.11 55.33
C ILE A 854 -14.53 -0.34 54.01
N ILE A 855 -14.98 -0.92 52.89
CA ILE A 855 -14.93 -0.29 51.56
C ILE A 855 -15.91 0.89 51.47
N LYS A 856 -17.10 0.74 52.06
CA LYS A 856 -18.10 1.81 52.12
C LYS A 856 -17.57 2.99 52.93
N GLU A 857 -17.07 2.76 54.13
CA GLU A 857 -16.47 3.78 55.00
C GLU A 857 -15.35 4.54 54.28
N GLU A 858 -14.40 3.82 53.67
CA GLU A 858 -13.28 4.46 52.97
C GLU A 858 -13.74 5.22 51.71
N SER A 859 -14.74 4.71 51.00
CA SER A 859 -15.30 5.38 49.81
C SER A 859 -16.00 6.70 50.11
N GLU A 860 -16.41 6.93 51.35
CA GLU A 860 -17.07 8.15 51.81
C GLU A 860 -16.07 9.23 52.30
N ARG A 861 -14.79 8.88 52.48
CA ARG A 861 -13.75 9.84 52.91
C ARG A 861 -13.40 10.85 51.82
N SER A 862 -13.18 12.10 52.21
CA SER A 862 -12.80 13.19 51.29
C SER A 862 -11.44 12.99 50.61
N VAL A 863 -10.49 12.36 51.31
CA VAL A 863 -9.15 12.04 50.80
C VAL A 863 -9.12 10.58 50.40
N ALA A 864 -8.71 10.30 49.16
CA ALA A 864 -8.54 8.92 48.68
C ALA A 864 -7.31 8.26 49.32
N PHE A 865 -7.39 6.95 49.51
CA PHE A 865 -6.22 6.13 49.81
C PHE A 865 -5.12 6.30 48.75
N SER A 866 -3.89 6.47 49.19
CA SER A 866 -2.69 6.36 48.36
C SER A 866 -1.57 5.69 49.18
N GLY A 867 -0.67 4.95 48.52
CA GLY A 867 0.49 4.36 49.20
C GLY A 867 1.40 5.43 49.83
N GLU A 868 1.44 6.62 49.23
CA GLU A 868 2.17 7.77 49.78
C GLU A 868 1.66 8.19 51.17
N ARG A 869 0.35 8.07 51.43
CA ARG A 869 -0.22 8.39 52.75
C ARG A 869 0.30 7.44 53.82
N MET A 870 0.40 6.14 53.53
CA MET A 870 0.98 5.17 54.46
C MET A 870 2.47 5.46 54.73
N ILE A 871 3.21 5.84 53.69
CA ILE A 871 4.61 6.24 53.81
C ILE A 871 4.73 7.54 54.64
N GLN A 872 3.83 8.51 54.45
CA GLN A 872 3.81 9.74 55.25
C GLN A 872 3.57 9.43 56.72
N LEU A 873 2.60 8.57 57.06
CA LEU A 873 2.36 8.15 58.44
C LEU A 873 3.61 7.51 59.06
N PHE A 874 4.33 6.70 58.28
CA PHE A 874 5.58 6.08 58.70
C PHE A 874 6.70 7.11 58.92
N MET A 875 6.89 8.03 57.97
CA MET A 875 7.90 9.08 58.06
C MET A 875 7.62 10.03 59.22
N GLU A 876 6.35 10.36 59.46
CA GLU A 876 5.93 11.18 60.60
C GLU A 876 6.19 10.49 61.94
N GLU A 877 5.94 9.18 62.04
CA GLU A 877 6.13 8.43 63.28
C GLU A 877 7.61 8.15 63.58
N TYR A 878 8.41 7.77 62.58
CA TYR A 878 9.75 7.25 62.83
C TYR A 878 10.89 8.10 62.26
N CYS A 879 10.62 9.03 61.34
CA CYS A 879 11.65 9.78 60.63
C CYS A 879 11.52 11.31 60.80
N SER A 880 10.57 11.78 61.62
CA SER A 880 10.33 13.21 61.82
C SER A 880 11.43 13.90 62.63
N GLU A 881 12.05 13.18 63.58
CA GLU A 881 13.04 13.74 64.50
C GLU A 881 14.44 13.11 64.41
N ASN A 882 14.57 11.88 63.89
CA ASN A 882 15.83 11.14 63.86
C ASN A 882 16.04 10.37 62.53
N GLU A 883 17.29 10.16 62.16
CA GLU A 883 17.66 9.25 61.07
C GLU A 883 17.41 7.79 61.51
N LEU A 884 16.61 7.06 60.74
CA LEU A 884 16.29 5.66 61.01
C LEU A 884 16.92 4.74 59.95
N ILE A 885 17.68 3.75 60.42
CA ILE A 885 18.21 2.67 59.57
C ILE A 885 17.24 1.49 59.64
N VAL A 886 16.68 1.08 58.49
CA VAL A 886 15.78 -0.06 58.37
C VAL A 886 16.29 -1.09 57.38
N SER A 887 16.03 -2.37 57.66
CA SER A 887 16.26 -3.44 56.70
C SER A 887 15.05 -3.58 55.78
N THR A 888 15.27 -3.57 54.46
CA THR A 888 14.25 -3.88 53.45
C THR A 888 14.15 -5.38 53.15
N SER A 889 15.00 -6.21 53.77
CA SER A 889 14.93 -7.66 53.60
C SER A 889 13.90 -8.29 54.55
N GLN A 890 13.24 -9.36 54.10
CA GLN A 890 12.28 -10.12 54.92
C GLN A 890 12.94 -10.88 56.09
N THR A 891 14.26 -11.04 56.06
CA THR A 891 15.04 -11.66 57.13
C THR A 891 15.58 -10.61 58.09
N PRO A 892 15.29 -10.68 59.40
CA PRO A 892 15.85 -9.74 60.38
C PRO A 892 17.39 -9.78 60.33
N GLN A 893 18.01 -8.60 60.31
CA GLN A 893 19.45 -8.45 60.55
C GLN A 893 19.65 -8.07 62.02
N ASP A 894 20.69 -8.60 62.66
CA ASP A 894 20.92 -8.39 64.10
C ASP A 894 20.92 -6.89 64.45
N ASN A 895 20.01 -6.50 65.35
CA ASN A 895 19.79 -5.15 65.87
C ASN A 895 19.31 -4.08 64.85
N ILE A 896 18.80 -4.46 63.67
CA ILE A 896 18.18 -3.54 62.71
C ILE A 896 16.73 -3.95 62.45
N PRO A 897 15.71 -3.10 62.76
CA PRO A 897 14.32 -3.43 62.51
C PRO A 897 14.01 -3.50 61.02
N THR A 898 13.06 -4.37 60.64
CA THR A 898 12.61 -4.44 59.25
C THR A 898 11.63 -3.31 58.95
N PHE A 899 11.61 -2.82 57.71
CA PHE A 899 10.60 -1.87 57.25
C PHE A 899 9.19 -2.43 57.46
N GLN A 900 9.01 -3.74 57.22
CA GLN A 900 7.73 -4.40 57.43
C GLN A 900 7.24 -4.30 58.87
N SER A 901 8.07 -4.69 59.84
CA SER A 901 7.69 -4.66 61.26
C SER A 901 7.36 -3.25 61.76
N LEU A 902 8.09 -2.24 61.30
CA LEU A 902 7.84 -0.85 61.71
C LEU A 902 6.61 -0.25 61.02
N MET A 903 6.35 -0.63 59.76
CA MET A 903 5.12 -0.24 59.08
C MET A 903 3.89 -0.93 59.69
N ASP A 904 4.00 -2.20 60.09
CA ASP A 904 2.95 -2.90 60.83
C ASP A 904 2.59 -2.14 62.12
N GLU A 905 3.60 -1.74 62.91
CA GLU A 905 3.41 -0.96 64.14
C GLU A 905 2.80 0.42 63.85
N CYS A 906 3.34 1.15 62.87
CA CYS A 906 2.84 2.46 62.44
C CYS A 906 1.34 2.40 62.09
N LEU A 907 0.96 1.43 61.26
CA LEU A 907 -0.41 1.26 60.82
C LEU A 907 -1.30 0.80 61.95
N GLN A 908 -0.82 0.02 62.92
CA GLN A 908 -1.62 -0.32 64.10
C GLN A 908 -2.04 0.93 64.90
N ILE A 909 -1.11 1.89 65.06
CA ILE A 909 -1.31 3.11 65.83
C ILE A 909 -2.13 4.15 65.04
N LYS A 910 -1.74 4.43 63.79
CA LYS A 910 -2.26 5.57 63.00
C LYS A 910 -3.04 5.18 61.74
N GLY A 911 -2.94 3.93 61.30
CA GLY A 911 -3.57 3.44 60.09
C GLY A 911 -5.07 3.18 60.26
N THR A 912 -5.81 3.42 59.19
CA THR A 912 -7.21 3.03 59.03
C THR A 912 -7.35 1.51 58.86
N ASN A 913 -8.55 0.98 59.09
CA ASN A 913 -8.84 -0.44 58.83
C ASN A 913 -8.56 -0.84 57.38
N PHE A 914 -8.80 0.07 56.42
CA PHE A 914 -8.51 -0.16 55.01
C PHE A 914 -7.01 -0.19 54.70
N GLU A 915 -6.23 0.75 55.26
CA GLU A 915 -4.76 0.76 55.11
C GLU A 915 -4.11 -0.50 55.71
N LYS A 916 -4.61 -0.95 56.87
CA LYS A 916 -4.19 -2.22 57.48
C LYS A 916 -4.49 -3.42 56.57
N GLU A 917 -5.68 -3.45 55.95
CA GLU A 917 -6.09 -4.53 55.05
C GLU A 917 -5.24 -4.56 53.77
N ILE A 918 -5.00 -3.40 53.14
CA ILE A 918 -4.12 -3.29 51.97
C ILE A 918 -2.68 -3.69 52.30
N TRP A 919 -2.15 -3.22 53.42
CA TRP A 919 -0.80 -3.56 53.85
C TRP A 919 -0.61 -5.07 54.02
N ASN A 920 -1.53 -5.70 54.76
CA ASN A 920 -1.55 -7.15 54.93
C ASN A 920 -1.61 -7.86 53.57
N HIS A 921 -2.44 -7.35 52.65
CA HIS A 921 -2.54 -7.89 51.31
C HIS A 921 -1.21 -7.80 50.54
N TRP A 922 -0.53 -6.65 50.57
CA TRP A 922 0.79 -6.48 49.93
C TRP A 922 1.84 -7.40 50.53
N MET A 923 1.87 -7.57 51.85
CA MET A 923 2.84 -8.45 52.52
C MET A 923 2.61 -9.94 52.23
N THR A 924 1.39 -10.33 51.84
CA THR A 924 1.07 -11.71 51.43
C THR A 924 1.35 -12.00 49.95
N MET A 925 1.70 -11.00 49.13
CA MET A 925 2.02 -11.20 47.72
C MET A 925 3.46 -11.72 47.54
N PRO A 926 3.74 -12.57 46.51
CA PRO A 926 5.10 -12.99 46.17
C PRO A 926 6.01 -11.76 45.93
N THR A 927 7.25 -11.84 46.42
CA THR A 927 8.24 -10.78 46.71
C THR A 927 8.73 -9.87 45.57
N GLY A 928 7.93 -9.66 44.52
CA GLY A 928 8.23 -8.74 43.41
C GLY A 928 7.33 -7.51 43.31
N TYR A 929 6.41 -7.29 44.26
CA TYR A 929 5.38 -6.24 44.17
C TYR A 929 5.27 -5.26 45.36
N ALA A 930 5.91 -5.54 46.49
CA ALA A 930 5.92 -4.66 47.66
C ALA A 930 7.10 -3.68 47.61
#